data_AF-A0A561UIU1-F1
#
_entry.id   AF-A0A561UIU1-F1
#
_cell.length_a   1.000
_cell.length_b   1.000
_cell.length_c   1.000
_cell.angle_alpha   90.00
_cell.angle_beta   90.00
_cell.angle_gamma   90.00
#
_symmetry.space_group_name_H-M   'P 1'
#
loop_
_entity.id
_entity.type
_entity.pdbx_description
1 polymer ?
#
loop_
_entity_poly.entity_id
_entity_poly.type
_entity_poly.pdbx_seq_one_letter_code
_entity_poly.pdbx_strand_id
1 'polypeptide(L)'
;MSLTAQRIAAVRAAGQGSGVLLTGRLVLTAAHLLPPEAEPAPATVIEAAVPGGRGWLRCTPLWRSAAADAALLLAVGDLVRPELAAGFEELRWGRVDELEPVPLCHAIGYPAAGREDGGVLRSHQLVGTLAPASGLGTGRHVLATQHQPPGPVTGAESPWSGMSGAPVVFNNLLLGLATADLAPGVWHHSQLGLVPLAPLLDDPAFAAQLARRLPGPVRLSGVSARERQDAEFEEEYARTIRREHGRLKIFGLPQSLRWDLGTAYLSLQAIRVTERRRGTEPGAGGSGEVLIDRTGRRGRVESLLKDRRRVLLRGQAGSGKTTLLQWLAVNAVSGNLVGELAELNYRVPFLLRLRTMFQLRNLQPLPSEFLAMDRSPVTDAQPAGWADRLFDAGRAILLVDGLDEIPQESRDEAGEWLADLLERYPNCFTLVTVRPTGVPADWLHRQRFEELMLCPMDEWDRNRFVERWHQAALAAERAAADDPTPAELAALDSRFREMTEALRRALKLSPELDLITDSPLLCAMICALHREWEGGLPERKMEVYESALDMLLLRRDKQRRIAALPEGRQLGREEQLALLQRMAAWLVLNGQHEGGHEDALRQIAQVLPSLPAAHGELDAERVLRHLVERTGLLSETSVATFEFVHRTFQDYLAAREFMEDRDFGLLAERSSDEQWADVVRMAVGHCSHRDRAVLLRRLLAAATACQDARRARWIRLIAAGCLPYASVLDEAVRGEVLEQLRPLLAMFPNEAGADYEPREWQALYAVGEDLLPLLTPDTELPLWLVCRLLERIGGPEAVGRLAAVNARIAAEQGGQPELTSRQVLARAYQEAGDLEQEIPALEQLVEVSEQVMGHGHPDTFAARLRLADAYLENGGLPTALRRYEQLLADAEAQAAAADLLVIRSRLGAAYLEAGAVGRALPLFELLATEAEALKGLESPEALAARGRLAAAQRDAGDLAGALTAFEWLLVDAERALGEDHPDTLVIRTDAAAAQAEAGDLARAIPALEQIQSDAARALGEHYPTTLTAALRLGLALLEAGDLYRAVPILEAVDRARTRVFGEDHPATFTARRHLAVAQLDQGDHESGLALLETTLERAHRVLGERHPEPLSLRFELGVAQRRIGEPHGAAELLDRVLGDRWVALGEHHPDTLRTRHQLAKAYWAADDPYRAAAIALRTLALCETHLSPDHPLTVAVRASLDR
;
A
#
# COMPACT_ATOMS: atom_id res chain seq x y z
N MET A 1 -31.08 -6.44 7.98
CA MET A 1 -31.52 -5.33 7.10
C MET A 1 -32.25 -5.92 5.90
N SER A 2 -33.58 -5.85 5.79
CA SER A 2 -34.30 -6.31 4.58
C SER A 2 -35.35 -5.33 4.05
N LEU A 3 -34.97 -4.05 3.98
CA LEU A 3 -35.34 -3.21 2.85
C LEU A 3 -34.12 -3.33 1.94
N THR A 4 -34.09 -4.42 1.16
CA THR A 4 -32.98 -4.73 0.26
C THR A 4 -32.68 -3.49 -0.60
N ALA A 5 -31.40 -3.20 -0.87
CA ALA A 5 -30.98 -2.10 -1.75
C ALA A 5 -31.74 -2.06 -3.10
N GLN A 6 -32.32 -3.21 -3.47
CA GLN A 6 -33.21 -3.48 -4.59
C GLN A 6 -34.56 -2.72 -4.56
N ARG A 7 -34.94 -2.08 -3.45
CA ARG A 7 -36.19 -1.29 -3.30
C ARG A 7 -35.99 0.23 -3.44
N ILE A 8 -34.80 0.68 -3.81
CA ILE A 8 -34.50 2.11 -3.94
C ILE A 8 -34.42 2.45 -5.43
N ALA A 9 -35.08 3.53 -5.83
CA ALA A 9 -35.11 4.02 -7.20
C ALA A 9 -34.52 5.44 -7.27
N ALA A 10 -33.82 5.75 -8.34
CA ALA A 10 -33.54 7.13 -8.70
C ALA A 10 -34.72 7.70 -9.49
N VAL A 11 -35.05 8.96 -9.26
CA VAL A 11 -36.14 9.67 -9.94
C VAL A 11 -35.57 10.90 -10.61
N ARG A 12 -35.92 11.13 -11.88
CA ARG A 12 -35.48 12.29 -12.68
C ARG A 12 -36.69 12.97 -13.31
N ALA A 13 -36.83 14.27 -13.07
CA ALA A 13 -37.85 15.13 -13.67
C ALA A 13 -37.32 16.57 -13.79
N ALA A 14 -37.83 17.54 -13.01
CA ALA A 14 -37.30 18.91 -12.99
C ALA A 14 -35.93 18.98 -12.28
N GLY A 15 -35.68 18.05 -11.36
CA GLY A 15 -34.37 17.72 -10.82
C GLY A 15 -34.21 16.20 -10.69
N GLN A 16 -33.08 15.74 -10.17
CA GLN A 16 -32.85 14.31 -9.90
C GLN A 16 -32.84 14.06 -8.39
N GLY A 17 -33.68 13.15 -7.93
CA GLY A 17 -33.79 12.68 -6.55
C GLY A 17 -33.82 11.16 -6.44
N SER A 18 -34.35 10.69 -5.32
CA SER A 18 -34.49 9.30 -4.93
C SER A 18 -35.96 8.93 -4.71
N GLY A 19 -36.25 7.64 -4.58
CA GLY A 19 -37.60 7.13 -4.36
C GLY A 19 -37.56 5.71 -3.81
N VAL A 20 -38.69 5.26 -3.25
CA VAL A 20 -38.87 3.90 -2.74
C VAL A 20 -39.85 3.12 -3.61
N LEU A 21 -39.46 1.91 -3.99
CA LEU A 21 -40.30 0.96 -4.72
C LEU A 21 -41.26 0.26 -3.76
N LEU A 22 -42.54 0.60 -3.90
CA LEU A 22 -43.63 -0.09 -3.21
C LEU A 22 -43.95 -1.42 -3.91
N THR A 23 -43.85 -1.44 -5.23
CA THR A 23 -43.95 -2.64 -6.09
C THR A 23 -42.92 -2.53 -7.23
N GLY A 24 -42.84 -3.53 -8.13
CA GLY A 24 -41.95 -3.46 -9.30
C GLY A 24 -42.21 -2.28 -10.26
N ARG A 25 -43.34 -1.57 -10.14
CA ARG A 25 -43.71 -0.41 -10.98
C ARG A 25 -44.10 0.85 -10.21
N LEU A 26 -44.35 0.75 -8.92
CA LEU A 26 -44.91 1.83 -8.10
C LEU A 26 -43.80 2.47 -7.27
N VAL A 27 -43.53 3.75 -7.50
CA VAL A 27 -42.46 4.51 -6.83
C VAL A 27 -43.05 5.65 -6.03
N LEU A 28 -42.67 5.77 -4.76
CA LEU A 28 -43.01 6.88 -3.89
C LEU A 28 -41.78 7.79 -3.74
N THR A 29 -41.94 9.10 -3.96
CA THR A 29 -40.84 10.09 -4.00
C THR A 29 -41.31 11.47 -3.52
N ALA A 30 -40.42 12.46 -3.48
CA ALA A 30 -40.73 13.84 -3.07
C ALA A 30 -41.43 14.62 -4.21
N ALA A 31 -42.43 15.46 -3.87
CA ALA A 31 -43.24 16.17 -4.88
C ALA A 31 -42.48 17.29 -5.58
N HIS A 32 -41.58 18.00 -4.87
CA HIS A 32 -40.80 19.11 -5.42
C HIS A 32 -39.83 18.70 -6.54
N LEU A 33 -39.58 17.40 -6.73
CA LEU A 33 -38.81 16.90 -7.86
C LEU A 33 -39.60 16.99 -9.19
N LEU A 34 -40.92 17.08 -9.11
CA LEU A 34 -41.83 17.13 -10.24
C LEU A 34 -42.13 18.59 -10.65
N PRO A 35 -42.40 18.85 -11.94
CA PRO A 35 -42.79 20.18 -12.38
C PRO A 35 -44.15 20.62 -11.80
N PRO A 36 -44.36 21.94 -11.55
CA PRO A 36 -45.59 22.50 -10.98
C PRO A 36 -46.82 22.27 -11.88
N GLU A 37 -48.03 22.21 -11.30
CA GLU A 37 -49.25 21.87 -12.05
C GLU A 37 -49.70 22.95 -13.07
N ALA A 38 -49.21 24.18 -12.96
CA ALA A 38 -49.79 25.36 -13.60
C ALA A 38 -49.16 25.81 -14.94
N GLU A 39 -48.13 25.11 -15.45
CA GLU A 39 -47.50 25.45 -16.73
C GLU A 39 -47.65 24.32 -17.76
N PRO A 40 -48.14 24.59 -18.99
CA PRO A 40 -48.03 23.66 -20.10
C PRO A 40 -46.62 23.75 -20.69
N ALA A 41 -45.62 23.21 -20.00
CA ALA A 41 -44.28 23.06 -20.56
C ALA A 41 -44.23 21.79 -21.44
N PRO A 42 -43.95 21.90 -22.75
CA PRO A 42 -43.72 20.72 -23.58
C PRO A 42 -42.25 20.30 -23.40
N ALA A 43 -41.95 19.30 -22.55
CA ALA A 43 -40.82 18.35 -22.71
C ALA A 43 -40.30 17.70 -21.40
N THR A 44 -40.75 18.03 -20.19
CA THR A 44 -40.17 17.42 -18.98
C THR A 44 -40.71 16.00 -18.75
N VAL A 45 -39.93 14.99 -19.13
CA VAL A 45 -40.26 13.57 -18.95
C VAL A 45 -39.95 13.18 -17.50
N ILE A 46 -40.92 12.59 -16.79
CA ILE A 46 -40.71 12.00 -15.46
C ILE A 46 -40.23 10.57 -15.66
N GLU A 47 -39.08 10.23 -15.10
CA GLU A 47 -38.45 8.90 -15.25
C GLU A 47 -37.97 8.36 -13.91
N ALA A 48 -37.95 7.03 -13.78
CA ALA A 48 -37.36 6.34 -12.64
C ALA A 48 -36.45 5.19 -13.11
N ALA A 49 -35.41 4.89 -12.35
CA ALA A 49 -34.46 3.81 -12.63
C ALA A 49 -34.01 3.11 -11.34
N VAL A 50 -33.61 1.84 -11.46
CA VAL A 50 -33.05 1.03 -10.37
C VAL A 50 -31.72 0.45 -10.84
N PRO A 51 -30.63 0.53 -10.05
CA PRO A 51 -29.35 -0.10 -10.38
C PRO A 51 -29.51 -1.61 -10.62
N GLY A 52 -28.96 -2.12 -11.74
CA GLY A 52 -29.15 -3.52 -12.17
C GLY A 52 -30.54 -3.84 -12.76
N GLY A 53 -31.43 -2.85 -12.86
CA GLY A 53 -32.76 -2.93 -13.47
C GLY A 53 -32.76 -2.73 -14.99
N ARG A 54 -33.90 -2.31 -15.55
CA ARG A 54 -34.10 -2.15 -17.01
C ARG A 54 -33.74 -0.75 -17.56
N GLY A 55 -32.95 0.04 -16.82
CA GLY A 55 -32.63 1.44 -17.15
C GLY A 55 -33.73 2.42 -16.73
N TRP A 56 -33.69 3.64 -17.30
CA TRP A 56 -34.67 4.69 -17.02
C TRP A 56 -36.00 4.42 -17.74
N LEU A 57 -37.10 4.36 -16.98
CA LEU A 57 -38.45 4.18 -17.51
C LEU A 57 -39.32 5.39 -17.23
N ARG A 58 -40.12 5.80 -18.23
CA ARG A 58 -41.12 6.85 -18.06
C ARG A 58 -42.14 6.49 -16.99
N CYS A 59 -42.51 7.48 -16.20
CA CYS A 59 -43.44 7.37 -15.10
C CYS A 59 -44.59 8.37 -15.25
N THR A 60 -45.78 7.96 -14.83
CA THR A 60 -46.98 8.81 -14.77
C THR A 60 -47.30 9.12 -13.30
N PRO A 61 -47.50 10.40 -12.92
CA PRO A 61 -47.89 10.74 -11.56
C PRO A 61 -49.35 10.34 -11.33
N LEU A 62 -49.57 9.42 -10.37
CA LEU A 62 -50.90 8.97 -9.96
C LEU A 62 -51.52 9.86 -8.89
N TRP A 63 -50.66 10.46 -8.06
CA TRP A 63 -51.01 11.35 -6.97
C TRP A 63 -49.80 12.22 -6.64
N ARG A 64 -50.03 13.47 -6.27
CA ARG A 64 -49.00 14.39 -5.74
C ARG A 64 -49.65 15.38 -4.78
N SER A 65 -48.92 15.78 -3.75
CA SER A 65 -49.34 16.84 -2.82
C SER A 65 -48.18 17.79 -2.57
N ALA A 66 -48.34 19.05 -2.97
CA ALA A 66 -47.37 20.10 -2.67
C ALA A 66 -47.32 20.42 -1.17
N ALA A 67 -48.46 20.29 -0.47
CA ALA A 67 -48.53 20.51 0.98
C ALA A 67 -47.75 19.46 1.77
N ALA A 68 -47.85 18.19 1.38
CA ALA A 68 -47.11 17.10 2.02
C ALA A 68 -45.71 16.88 1.43
N ASP A 69 -45.41 17.47 0.27
CA ASP A 69 -44.17 17.26 -0.50
C ASP A 69 -43.87 15.79 -0.84
N ALA A 70 -44.91 15.04 -1.23
CA ALA A 70 -44.79 13.66 -1.68
C ALA A 70 -45.57 13.41 -2.97
N ALA A 71 -45.10 12.45 -3.76
CA ALA A 71 -45.73 12.03 -5.01
C ALA A 71 -45.61 10.52 -5.26
N LEU A 72 -46.66 9.97 -5.85
CA LEU A 72 -46.76 8.56 -6.22
C LEU A 72 -46.71 8.41 -7.73
N LEU A 73 -45.72 7.68 -8.22
CA LEU A 73 -45.42 7.49 -9.62
C LEU A 73 -45.68 6.04 -10.06
N LEU A 74 -46.19 5.88 -11.29
CA LEU A 74 -46.37 4.58 -11.94
C LEU A 74 -45.51 4.49 -13.19
N ALA A 75 -44.54 3.59 -13.19
CA ALA A 75 -43.70 3.31 -14.35
C ALA A 75 -44.47 2.57 -15.46
N VAL A 76 -44.14 2.87 -16.72
CA VAL A 76 -44.75 2.23 -17.91
C VAL A 76 -44.45 0.72 -17.97
N GLY A 77 -43.39 0.25 -17.32
CA GLY A 77 -43.03 -1.17 -17.20
C GLY A 77 -42.35 -1.50 -15.86
N ASP A 78 -41.98 -2.76 -15.66
CA ASP A 78 -41.27 -3.22 -14.45
C ASP A 78 -39.84 -2.65 -14.41
N LEU A 79 -39.55 -1.91 -13.34
CA LEU A 79 -38.24 -1.29 -13.08
C LEU A 79 -37.18 -2.32 -12.68
N VAL A 80 -37.61 -3.43 -12.07
CA VAL A 80 -36.78 -4.57 -11.65
C VAL A 80 -37.17 -5.85 -12.40
N ARG A 81 -36.26 -6.84 -12.44
CA ARG A 81 -36.54 -8.14 -13.08
C ARG A 81 -37.64 -8.91 -12.31
N PRO A 82 -38.45 -9.76 -12.98
CA PRO A 82 -39.53 -10.50 -12.33
C PRO A 82 -39.06 -11.38 -11.16
N GLU A 83 -37.87 -11.99 -11.24
CA GLU A 83 -37.34 -12.81 -10.15
C GLU A 83 -37.05 -11.98 -8.88
N LEU A 84 -36.52 -10.77 -9.06
CA LEU A 84 -36.25 -9.81 -7.99
C LEU A 84 -37.54 -9.23 -7.41
N ALA A 85 -38.52 -8.92 -8.27
CA ALA A 85 -39.84 -8.45 -7.83
C ALA A 85 -40.61 -9.50 -7.04
N ALA A 86 -40.42 -10.80 -7.34
CA ALA A 86 -41.05 -11.91 -6.62
C ALA A 86 -40.43 -12.14 -5.23
N GLY A 87 -39.17 -11.73 -5.01
CA GLY A 87 -38.45 -11.83 -3.74
C GLY A 87 -38.66 -10.66 -2.78
N PHE A 88 -39.53 -9.70 -3.12
CA PHE A 88 -39.84 -8.55 -2.28
C PHE A 88 -40.63 -8.97 -1.02
N GLU A 89 -39.97 -9.00 0.14
CA GLU A 89 -40.63 -9.17 1.44
C GLU A 89 -41.68 -8.07 1.69
N GLU A 90 -42.73 -8.35 2.47
CA GLU A 90 -43.79 -7.38 2.74
C GLU A 90 -43.24 -6.10 3.41
N LEU A 91 -43.47 -4.94 2.79
CA LEU A 91 -42.97 -3.66 3.29
C LEU A 91 -43.71 -3.29 4.58
N ARG A 92 -42.98 -3.15 5.70
CA ARG A 92 -43.57 -2.71 6.97
C ARG A 92 -43.60 -1.18 7.04
N TRP A 93 -44.78 -0.63 7.24
CA TRP A 93 -45.00 0.81 7.31
C TRP A 93 -44.94 1.28 8.76
N GLY A 94 -44.13 2.29 9.02
CA GLY A 94 -43.87 2.80 10.36
C GLY A 94 -44.55 4.14 10.63
N ARG A 95 -44.90 4.38 11.90
CA ARG A 95 -45.31 5.68 12.43
C ARG A 95 -44.50 5.98 13.69
N VAL A 96 -44.23 7.26 13.92
CA VAL A 96 -43.60 7.73 15.15
C VAL A 96 -44.68 8.43 15.97
N ASP A 97 -45.10 7.79 17.05
CA ASP A 97 -46.26 8.23 17.85
C ASP A 97 -45.87 9.22 18.95
N GLU A 98 -44.59 9.22 19.32
CA GLU A 98 -44.03 9.99 20.42
C GLU A 98 -43.06 11.06 19.89
N LEU A 99 -42.84 12.12 20.67
CA LEU A 99 -41.96 13.23 20.29
C LEU A 99 -40.48 12.97 20.59
N GLU A 100 -40.16 11.79 21.12
CA GLU A 100 -38.80 11.40 21.46
C GLU A 100 -37.95 11.11 20.22
N PRO A 101 -36.64 11.42 20.23
CA PRO A 101 -35.74 11.10 19.13
C PRO A 101 -35.59 9.58 18.92
N VAL A 102 -35.45 9.15 17.65
CA VAL A 102 -35.18 7.76 17.28
C VAL A 102 -33.79 7.67 16.64
N PRO A 103 -32.77 7.13 17.35
CA PRO A 103 -31.42 7.00 16.80
C PRO A 103 -31.32 5.88 15.76
N LEU A 104 -30.19 5.80 15.04
CA LEU A 104 -29.87 4.75 14.05
C LEU A 104 -30.91 4.62 12.92
N CYS A 105 -31.56 5.72 12.53
CA CYS A 105 -32.39 5.75 11.33
C CYS A 105 -31.51 5.80 10.08
N HIS A 106 -31.83 5.00 9.07
CA HIS A 106 -31.08 4.92 7.82
C HIS A 106 -31.86 5.57 6.68
N ALA A 107 -31.27 6.57 6.01
CA ALA A 107 -31.76 7.11 4.76
C ALA A 107 -30.89 6.60 3.62
N ILE A 108 -31.47 5.90 2.64
CA ILE A 108 -30.70 5.34 1.52
C ILE A 108 -31.19 5.94 0.21
N GLY A 109 -30.31 6.63 -0.51
CA GLY A 109 -30.67 7.37 -1.73
C GLY A 109 -29.48 7.58 -2.67
N TYR A 110 -29.65 8.44 -3.67
CA TYR A 110 -28.68 8.73 -4.72
C TYR A 110 -28.25 10.21 -4.68
N PRO A 111 -27.42 10.62 -3.69
CA PRO A 111 -26.95 12.00 -3.58
C PRO A 111 -26.08 12.37 -4.78
N ALA A 112 -26.07 13.65 -5.13
CA ALA A 112 -25.28 14.24 -6.22
C ALA A 112 -23.79 14.19 -5.92
N ALA A 113 -23.39 14.31 -4.65
CA ALA A 113 -22.00 14.17 -4.22
C ALA A 113 -21.41 12.76 -4.45
N GLY A 114 -22.26 11.75 -4.67
CA GLY A 114 -21.84 10.40 -5.05
C GLY A 114 -21.91 10.13 -6.56
N ARG A 115 -22.16 11.16 -7.39
CA ARG A 115 -22.25 11.05 -8.85
C ARG A 115 -20.93 11.57 -9.44
N GLU A 116 -20.10 10.65 -9.95
CA GLU A 116 -19.00 11.00 -10.85
C GLU A 116 -19.57 11.49 -12.20
N ASP A 117 -18.82 12.32 -12.93
CA ASP A 117 -19.23 12.90 -14.20
C ASP A 117 -19.47 11.80 -15.25
N GLY A 118 -20.74 11.41 -15.41
CA GLY A 118 -21.16 10.27 -16.25
C GLY A 118 -22.54 9.70 -15.94
N GLY A 119 -23.17 10.08 -14.81
CA GLY A 119 -24.58 9.76 -14.53
C GLY A 119 -24.85 8.35 -13.99
N VAL A 120 -23.82 7.63 -13.56
CA VAL A 120 -23.95 6.33 -12.87
C VAL A 120 -24.55 6.55 -11.47
N LEU A 121 -25.63 5.82 -11.16
CA LEU A 121 -26.36 5.94 -9.90
C LEU A 121 -25.69 5.13 -8.78
N ARG A 122 -24.86 5.76 -7.94
CA ARG A 122 -24.36 5.16 -6.69
C ARG A 122 -25.30 5.48 -5.53
N SER A 123 -25.74 4.43 -4.82
CA SER A 123 -26.53 4.59 -3.61
C SER A 123 -25.62 4.94 -2.43
N HIS A 124 -26.05 5.86 -1.59
CA HIS A 124 -25.40 6.22 -0.34
C HIS A 124 -26.37 6.01 0.83
N GLN A 125 -25.85 5.48 1.94
CA GLN A 125 -26.60 5.23 3.16
C GLN A 125 -26.17 6.26 4.21
N LEU A 126 -27.12 7.09 4.65
CA LEU A 126 -26.95 8.03 5.75
C LEU A 126 -27.54 7.46 7.03
N VAL A 127 -26.76 7.48 8.10
CA VAL A 127 -27.24 7.21 9.45
C VAL A 127 -27.53 8.53 10.16
N GLY A 128 -28.67 8.60 10.85
CA GLY A 128 -29.10 9.79 11.57
C GLY A 128 -30.05 9.50 12.72
N THR A 129 -30.28 10.53 13.53
CA THR A 129 -31.30 10.54 14.58
C THR A 129 -32.53 11.27 14.07
N LEU A 130 -33.66 10.58 14.03
CA LEU A 130 -34.94 11.21 13.71
C LEU A 130 -35.42 11.99 14.92
N ALA A 131 -35.65 13.30 14.77
CA ALA A 131 -36.17 14.20 15.78
C ALA A 131 -37.58 14.68 15.38
N PRO A 132 -38.64 14.05 15.93
CA PRO A 132 -40.02 14.37 15.53
C PRO A 132 -40.46 15.77 15.97
N ALA A 133 -39.95 16.26 17.10
CA ALA A 133 -40.31 17.55 17.69
C ALA A 133 -39.75 18.77 16.94
N SER A 134 -38.65 18.61 16.19
CA SER A 134 -37.93 19.72 15.54
C SER A 134 -38.68 20.35 14.36
N GLY A 135 -39.76 19.72 13.87
CA GLY A 135 -40.57 20.21 12.73
C GLY A 135 -42.06 20.36 13.03
N LEU A 136 -42.45 20.50 14.31
CA LEU A 136 -43.86 20.59 14.73
C LEU A 136 -44.67 21.70 14.01
N GLY A 137 -44.04 22.84 13.69
CA GLY A 137 -44.69 23.95 13.00
C GLY A 137 -44.98 23.72 11.51
N THR A 138 -44.35 22.71 10.90
CA THR A 138 -44.48 22.40 9.46
C THR A 138 -45.11 21.04 9.20
N GLY A 139 -45.42 20.27 10.24
CA GLY A 139 -45.94 18.90 10.12
C GLY A 139 -44.91 17.90 9.57
N ARG A 140 -43.62 18.25 9.58
CA ARG A 140 -42.50 17.42 9.12
C ARG A 140 -41.66 16.94 10.30
N HIS A 141 -40.91 15.86 10.13
CA HIS A 141 -39.87 15.47 11.07
C HIS A 141 -38.49 15.90 10.54
N VAL A 142 -37.47 15.89 11.39
CA VAL A 142 -36.09 16.21 10.99
C VAL A 142 -35.22 14.98 11.21
N LEU A 143 -34.42 14.61 10.22
CA LEU A 143 -33.36 13.61 10.36
C LEU A 143 -32.03 14.35 10.54
N ALA A 144 -31.49 14.35 11.76
CA ALA A 144 -30.17 14.89 12.05
C ALA A 144 -29.11 13.85 11.66
N THR A 145 -28.26 14.18 10.70
CA THR A 145 -27.25 13.25 10.15
C THR A 145 -26.06 13.14 11.09
N GLN A 146 -25.54 11.93 11.29
CA GLN A 146 -24.31 11.70 12.04
C GLN A 146 -23.05 11.84 11.16
N HIS A 147 -23.22 11.84 9.84
CA HIS A 147 -22.15 12.05 8.87
C HIS A 147 -21.90 13.54 8.65
N GLN A 148 -20.63 13.89 8.46
CA GLN A 148 -20.24 15.22 7.98
C GLN A 148 -20.70 15.35 6.53
N PRO A 149 -21.33 16.47 6.13
CA PRO A 149 -21.79 16.66 4.76
C PRO A 149 -20.61 16.62 3.78
N PRO A 150 -20.77 16.06 2.58
CA PRO A 150 -19.74 16.07 1.56
C PRO A 150 -19.41 17.49 1.10
N GLY A 151 -18.26 17.64 0.41
CA GLY A 151 -17.87 18.92 -0.18
C GLY A 151 -18.93 19.47 -1.14
N PRO A 152 -18.96 20.80 -1.38
CA PRO A 152 -19.95 21.43 -2.23
C PRO A 152 -19.86 20.89 -3.67
N VAL A 153 -20.99 20.43 -4.22
CA VAL A 153 -21.09 19.94 -5.61
C VAL A 153 -21.44 21.10 -6.54
N THR A 154 -20.68 21.30 -7.60
CA THR A 154 -20.84 22.39 -8.56
C THR A 154 -22.25 22.40 -9.16
N GLY A 155 -23.00 23.49 -8.95
CA GLY A 155 -24.36 23.65 -9.48
C GLY A 155 -25.50 23.07 -8.62
N ALA A 156 -25.21 22.49 -7.45
CA ALA A 156 -26.23 22.01 -6.51
C ALA A 156 -26.43 22.97 -5.31
N GLU A 157 -27.68 23.19 -4.90
CA GLU A 157 -28.01 24.05 -3.74
C GLU A 157 -27.65 23.43 -2.37
N SER A 158 -27.48 22.11 -2.30
CA SER A 158 -27.10 21.36 -1.10
C SER A 158 -26.17 20.20 -1.47
N PRO A 159 -25.18 19.85 -0.62
CA PRO A 159 -24.36 18.64 -0.76
C PRO A 159 -25.19 17.35 -0.81
N TRP A 160 -26.41 17.37 -0.24
CA TRP A 160 -27.36 16.27 -0.25
C TRP A 160 -28.36 16.31 -1.39
N SER A 161 -28.22 17.23 -2.35
CA SER A 161 -29.04 17.27 -3.56
C SER A 161 -29.08 15.87 -4.18
N GLY A 162 -30.27 15.30 -4.44
CA GLY A 162 -30.41 13.89 -4.84
C GLY A 162 -30.95 12.95 -3.76
N MET A 163 -30.85 13.31 -2.48
CA MET A 163 -31.47 12.55 -1.38
C MET A 163 -32.97 12.79 -1.22
N SER A 164 -33.52 13.84 -1.83
CA SER A 164 -34.96 14.08 -1.84
C SER A 164 -35.72 12.88 -2.37
N GLY A 165 -36.66 12.37 -1.58
CA GLY A 165 -37.45 11.16 -1.84
C GLY A 165 -36.81 9.85 -1.35
N ALA A 166 -35.62 9.89 -0.73
CA ALA A 166 -34.98 8.69 -0.18
C ALA A 166 -35.81 8.10 0.99
N PRO A 167 -36.03 6.78 1.04
CA PRO A 167 -36.68 6.13 2.18
C PRO A 167 -35.85 6.28 3.45
N VAL A 168 -36.49 6.67 4.55
CA VAL A 168 -35.91 6.66 5.89
C VAL A 168 -36.49 5.49 6.68
N VAL A 169 -35.61 4.63 7.18
CA VAL A 169 -35.94 3.30 7.69
C VAL A 169 -35.33 3.08 9.07
N PHE A 170 -36.08 2.44 9.96
CA PHE A 170 -35.59 1.99 11.26
C PHE A 170 -36.03 0.54 11.50
N ASN A 171 -35.11 -0.39 11.78
CA ASN A 171 -35.43 -1.81 12.01
C ASN A 171 -36.43 -2.41 11.00
N ASN A 172 -36.23 -2.13 9.70
CA ASN A 172 -37.10 -2.54 8.59
C ASN A 172 -38.47 -1.84 8.48
N LEU A 173 -38.75 -0.85 9.31
CA LEU A 173 -39.93 0.01 9.22
C LEU A 173 -39.62 1.24 8.38
N LEU A 174 -40.38 1.46 7.29
CA LEU A 174 -40.33 2.70 6.54
C LEU A 174 -41.03 3.80 7.35
N LEU A 175 -40.30 4.80 7.83
CA LEU A 175 -40.84 5.89 8.65
C LEU A 175 -41.29 7.10 7.81
N GLY A 176 -40.67 7.30 6.65
CA GLY A 176 -40.95 8.45 5.80
C GLY A 176 -40.00 8.60 4.61
N LEU A 177 -40.11 9.74 3.95
CA LEU A 177 -39.26 10.14 2.82
C LEU A 177 -38.42 11.35 3.23
N ALA A 178 -37.11 11.30 2.97
CA ALA A 178 -36.26 12.48 3.08
C ALA A 178 -36.67 13.53 2.03
N THR A 179 -36.51 14.81 2.34
CA THR A 179 -36.81 15.95 1.47
C THR A 179 -35.63 16.92 1.46
N ALA A 180 -35.88 18.22 1.34
CA ALA A 180 -34.83 19.22 1.27
C ALA A 180 -34.01 19.32 2.57
N ASP A 181 -32.78 19.78 2.40
CA ASP A 181 -31.87 20.21 3.46
C ASP A 181 -32.45 21.43 4.18
N LEU A 182 -32.59 21.34 5.51
CA LEU A 182 -33.28 22.34 6.31
C LEU A 182 -32.30 23.37 6.87
N ALA A 183 -32.46 24.62 6.44
CA ALA A 183 -31.64 25.76 6.88
C ALA A 183 -30.11 25.49 6.81
N PRO A 184 -29.58 25.18 5.62
CA PRO A 184 -28.19 24.77 5.41
C PRO A 184 -27.15 25.75 5.95
N GLY A 185 -27.43 27.06 5.92
CA GLY A 185 -26.54 28.10 6.46
C GLY A 185 -26.45 28.14 7.99
N VAL A 186 -27.39 27.50 8.71
CA VAL A 186 -27.43 27.46 10.18
C VAL A 186 -26.93 26.12 10.71
N TRP A 187 -27.35 25.02 10.09
CA TRP A 187 -27.02 23.67 10.54
C TRP A 187 -25.92 23.00 9.73
N HIS A 188 -25.22 23.75 8.87
CA HIS A 188 -24.12 23.26 8.04
C HIS A 188 -24.47 21.92 7.36
N HIS A 189 -25.64 21.86 6.72
CA HIS A 189 -26.12 20.67 5.99
C HIS A 189 -26.26 19.38 6.83
N SER A 190 -26.40 19.47 8.16
CA SER A 190 -26.54 18.29 9.05
C SER A 190 -27.99 17.85 9.31
N GLN A 191 -28.98 18.48 8.68
CA GLN A 191 -30.40 18.21 8.95
C GLN A 191 -31.20 18.07 7.65
N LEU A 192 -31.79 16.89 7.43
CA LEU A 192 -32.70 16.63 6.32
C LEU A 192 -34.15 16.66 6.79
N GLY A 193 -35.03 17.32 6.04
CA GLY A 193 -36.46 17.26 6.31
C GLY A 193 -37.03 15.88 5.99
N LEU A 194 -37.99 15.40 6.75
CA LEU A 194 -38.66 14.13 6.54
C LEU A 194 -40.18 14.29 6.49
N VAL A 195 -40.78 13.72 5.45
CA VAL A 195 -42.24 13.61 5.30
C VAL A 195 -42.70 12.30 5.96
N PRO A 196 -43.49 12.37 7.05
CA PRO A 196 -44.04 11.17 7.68
C PRO A 196 -45.09 10.51 6.80
N LEU A 197 -45.22 9.18 6.90
CA LEU A 197 -46.18 8.42 6.08
C LEU A 197 -47.64 8.54 6.56
N ALA A 198 -47.86 8.81 7.85
CA ALA A 198 -49.22 8.84 8.42
C ALA A 198 -50.11 9.91 7.76
N PRO A 199 -49.68 11.17 7.62
CA PRO A 199 -50.48 12.20 6.92
C PRO A 199 -50.73 11.88 5.44
N LEU A 200 -49.86 11.11 4.79
CA LEU A 200 -50.07 10.68 3.41
C LEU A 200 -51.24 9.69 3.32
N LEU A 201 -51.32 8.75 4.27
CA LEU A 201 -52.41 7.76 4.32
C LEU A 201 -53.76 8.36 4.71
N ASP A 202 -53.77 9.52 5.39
CA ASP A 202 -54.99 10.27 5.70
C ASP A 202 -55.58 10.98 4.47
N ASP A 203 -54.79 11.17 3.40
CA ASP A 203 -55.29 11.69 2.12
C ASP A 203 -56.13 10.60 1.41
N PRO A 204 -57.46 10.81 1.21
CA PRO A 204 -58.33 9.82 0.59
C PRO A 204 -57.91 9.45 -0.84
N ALA A 205 -57.31 10.39 -1.58
CA ALA A 205 -56.86 10.17 -2.95
C ALA A 205 -55.62 9.28 -2.97
N PHE A 206 -54.67 9.48 -2.05
CA PHE A 206 -53.49 8.64 -1.92
C PHE A 206 -53.85 7.22 -1.47
N ALA A 207 -54.66 7.09 -0.41
CA ALA A 207 -55.12 5.80 0.10
C ALA A 207 -55.86 4.97 -0.96
N ALA A 208 -56.70 5.62 -1.78
CA ALA A 208 -57.40 4.95 -2.88
C ALA A 208 -56.45 4.42 -3.97
N GLN A 209 -55.35 5.11 -4.27
CA GLN A 209 -54.37 4.63 -5.26
C GLN A 209 -53.57 3.43 -4.73
N LEU A 210 -53.23 3.42 -3.44
CA LEU A 210 -52.54 2.31 -2.78
C LEU A 210 -53.43 1.07 -2.68
N ALA A 211 -54.68 1.22 -2.23
CA ALA A 211 -55.62 0.10 -2.08
C ALA A 211 -55.92 -0.62 -3.41
N ARG A 212 -55.82 0.08 -4.54
CA ARG A 212 -56.00 -0.52 -5.88
C ARG A 212 -54.78 -1.32 -6.39
N ARG A 213 -53.58 -1.09 -5.83
CA ARG A 213 -52.31 -1.57 -6.42
C ARG A 213 -51.41 -2.37 -5.50
N LEU A 214 -51.62 -2.30 -4.18
CA LEU A 214 -50.91 -3.14 -3.22
C LEU A 214 -51.73 -4.42 -2.91
N PRO A 215 -51.06 -5.56 -2.67
CA PRO A 215 -51.72 -6.84 -2.43
C PRO A 215 -52.42 -6.98 -1.06
N GLY A 216 -52.42 -5.94 -0.21
CA GLY A 216 -53.06 -5.96 1.11
C GLY A 216 -53.24 -4.56 1.73
N PRO A 217 -54.01 -4.44 2.82
CA PRO A 217 -54.23 -3.17 3.52
C PRO A 217 -52.94 -2.71 4.23
N VAL A 218 -52.55 -1.46 4.00
CA VAL A 218 -51.40 -0.84 4.67
C VAL A 218 -51.72 -0.60 6.14
N ARG A 219 -50.92 -1.17 7.05
CA ARG A 219 -51.02 -0.95 8.50
C ARG A 219 -49.76 -0.25 9.02
N LEU A 220 -49.94 0.86 9.71
CA LEU A 220 -48.86 1.55 10.41
C LEU A 220 -48.53 0.84 11.71
N SER A 221 -47.25 0.57 11.94
CA SER A 221 -46.71 0.07 13.20
C SER A 221 -45.87 1.15 13.87
N GLY A 222 -46.07 1.37 15.17
CA GLY A 222 -45.23 2.28 15.96
C GLY A 222 -43.83 1.69 16.19
N VAL A 223 -42.83 2.55 16.33
CA VAL A 223 -41.52 2.14 16.88
C VAL A 223 -41.70 1.80 18.35
N SER A 224 -41.41 0.56 18.76
CA SER A 224 -41.60 0.16 20.15
C SER A 224 -40.58 0.83 21.07
N ALA A 225 -40.95 1.06 22.33
CA ALA A 225 -40.03 1.59 23.34
C ALA A 225 -38.79 0.70 23.52
N ARG A 226 -38.95 -0.63 23.36
CA ARG A 226 -37.85 -1.59 23.45
C ARG A 226 -36.87 -1.48 22.29
N GLU A 227 -37.34 -1.30 21.06
CA GLU A 227 -36.46 -1.11 19.90
C GLU A 227 -35.69 0.21 19.98
N ARG A 228 -36.30 1.27 20.53
CA ARG A 228 -35.61 2.52 20.85
C ARG A 228 -34.52 2.31 21.90
N GLN A 229 -34.86 1.66 23.01
CA GLN A 229 -33.90 1.35 24.08
C GLN A 229 -32.71 0.54 23.57
N ASP A 230 -32.96 -0.46 22.71
CA ASP A 230 -31.90 -1.25 22.07
C ASP A 230 -30.99 -0.37 21.19
N ALA A 231 -31.57 0.54 20.40
CA ALA A 231 -30.80 1.44 19.52
C ALA A 231 -29.98 2.50 20.28
N GLU A 232 -30.54 3.07 21.34
CA GLU A 232 -29.83 3.99 22.24
C GLU A 232 -28.63 3.32 22.90
N PHE A 233 -28.83 2.08 23.37
CA PHE A 233 -27.77 1.28 23.96
C PHE A 233 -26.70 0.90 22.92
N GLU A 234 -27.09 0.49 21.70
CA GLU A 234 -26.16 0.20 20.61
C GLU A 234 -25.25 1.40 20.31
N GLU A 235 -25.79 2.62 20.29
CA GLU A 235 -25.01 3.84 20.05
C GLU A 235 -24.06 4.17 21.21
N GLU A 236 -24.47 3.91 22.46
CA GLU A 236 -23.61 4.07 23.63
C GLU A 236 -22.47 3.04 23.66
N TYR A 237 -22.79 1.77 23.35
CA TYR A 237 -21.81 0.70 23.23
C TYR A 237 -20.82 0.99 22.08
N ALA A 238 -21.32 1.47 20.94
CA ALA A 238 -20.51 1.92 19.81
C ALA A 238 -19.52 3.04 20.17
N ARG A 239 -19.96 4.02 20.96
CA ARG A 239 -19.09 5.09 21.50
C ARG A 239 -18.02 4.52 22.43
N THR A 240 -18.37 3.52 23.23
CA THR A 240 -17.45 2.83 24.15
C THR A 240 -16.37 2.07 23.39
N ILE A 241 -16.74 1.27 22.38
CA ILE A 241 -15.78 0.56 21.50
C ILE A 241 -14.81 1.53 20.85
N ARG A 242 -15.29 2.65 20.27
CA ARG A 242 -14.41 3.66 19.66
C ARG A 242 -13.46 4.30 20.65
N ARG A 243 -13.89 4.53 21.89
CA ARG A 243 -13.05 5.13 22.94
C ARG A 243 -11.99 4.16 23.45
N GLU A 244 -12.35 2.88 23.62
CA GLU A 244 -11.50 1.87 24.24
C GLU A 244 -10.55 1.19 23.25
N HIS A 245 -11.02 0.94 22.03
CA HIS A 245 -10.27 0.23 20.98
C HIS A 245 -9.86 1.11 19.81
N GLY A 246 -10.49 2.27 19.60
CA GLY A 246 -10.14 3.18 18.49
C GLY A 246 -8.78 3.86 18.63
N ARG A 247 -8.00 3.53 19.67
CA ARG A 247 -6.66 4.08 19.84
C ARG A 247 -5.59 3.04 20.10
N LEU A 248 -4.48 3.14 19.37
CA LEU A 248 -3.33 2.25 19.50
C LEU A 248 -2.13 2.94 20.17
N LYS A 249 -1.36 2.17 20.92
CA LYS A 249 -0.02 2.56 21.40
C LYS A 249 1.01 2.03 20.42
N ILE A 250 1.67 2.92 19.70
CA ILE A 250 2.78 2.56 18.83
C ILE A 250 4.07 2.56 19.64
N PHE A 251 4.88 1.53 19.47
CA PHE A 251 6.18 1.41 20.12
C PHE A 251 7.11 2.57 19.70
N GLY A 252 7.87 3.13 20.65
CA GLY A 252 8.80 4.24 20.41
C GLY A 252 8.21 5.66 20.42
N LEU A 253 6.89 5.80 20.57
CA LEU A 253 6.21 7.11 20.64
C LEU A 253 5.73 7.46 22.07
N PRO A 254 5.56 8.75 22.41
CA PRO A 254 5.12 9.17 23.74
C PRO A 254 3.74 8.58 24.11
N GLN A 255 3.60 8.06 25.33
CA GLN A 255 2.35 7.43 25.79
C GLN A 255 1.18 8.41 26.00
N SER A 256 1.47 9.70 26.08
CA SER A 256 0.45 10.76 26.12
C SER A 256 -0.35 10.86 24.82
N LEU A 257 0.23 10.42 23.70
CA LEU A 257 -0.36 10.46 22.38
C LEU A 257 -0.87 9.07 22.00
N ARG A 258 -2.18 8.88 22.16
CA ARG A 258 -2.88 7.67 21.71
C ARG A 258 -3.33 7.89 20.27
N TRP A 259 -2.86 7.05 19.35
CA TRP A 259 -3.04 7.20 17.90
C TRP A 259 -4.36 6.61 17.42
N ASP A 260 -5.00 7.22 16.42
CA ASP A 260 -6.16 6.61 15.77
C ASP A 260 -5.75 5.28 15.11
N LEU A 261 -6.51 4.23 15.44
CA LEU A 261 -6.29 2.89 14.91
C LEU A 261 -6.43 2.83 13.38
N GLY A 262 -7.28 3.68 12.78
CA GLY A 262 -7.44 3.75 11.32
C GLY A 262 -6.16 4.18 10.61
N THR A 263 -5.38 5.07 11.24
CA THR A 263 -4.10 5.53 10.71
C THR A 263 -2.96 4.53 10.96
N ALA A 264 -3.02 3.79 12.08
CA ALA A 264 -1.96 2.90 12.52
C ALA A 264 -2.03 1.46 11.96
N TYR A 265 -3.21 0.97 11.56
CA TYR A 265 -3.40 -0.41 11.15
C TYR A 265 -2.79 -0.72 9.76
N LEU A 266 -1.88 -1.70 9.69
CA LEU A 266 -1.28 -2.18 8.44
C LEU A 266 -2.03 -3.43 7.93
N SER A 267 -2.48 -3.40 6.67
CA SER A 267 -3.08 -4.57 6.00
C SER A 267 -1.99 -5.60 5.68
N LEU A 268 -1.89 -6.65 6.50
CA LEU A 268 -0.87 -7.70 6.38
C LEU A 268 -1.30 -8.80 5.41
N GLN A 269 -0.32 -9.56 4.90
CA GLN A 269 -0.58 -10.76 4.10
C GLN A 269 -0.86 -11.98 4.98
N ALA A 270 -1.70 -12.89 4.49
CA ALA A 270 -1.86 -14.22 5.05
C ALA A 270 -1.87 -15.29 3.95
N ILE A 271 -1.57 -16.52 4.35
CA ILE A 271 -1.72 -17.73 3.52
C ILE A 271 -2.79 -18.63 4.08
N ARG A 272 -3.50 -19.30 3.18
CA ARG A 272 -4.37 -20.41 3.53
C ARG A 272 -3.53 -21.65 3.86
N VAL A 273 -3.85 -22.30 4.97
CA VAL A 273 -3.25 -23.58 5.35
C VAL A 273 -4.14 -24.72 4.82
N THR A 274 -3.57 -25.63 4.02
CA THR A 274 -4.27 -26.86 3.56
C THR A 274 -3.36 -28.07 3.78
N GLU A 275 -3.81 -29.06 4.54
CA GLU A 275 -3.05 -30.31 4.71
C GLU A 275 -3.35 -31.32 3.59
N ARG A 276 -2.30 -31.97 3.08
CA ARG A 276 -2.38 -33.28 2.42
C ARG A 276 -1.87 -34.33 3.40
N ARG A 277 -2.76 -35.15 3.96
CA ARG A 277 -2.35 -36.40 4.63
C ARG A 277 -1.68 -37.31 3.60
N ARG A 278 -0.37 -37.54 3.72
CA ARG A 278 0.25 -38.76 3.19
C ARG A 278 -0.32 -39.93 4.01
N GLY A 279 -1.03 -40.84 3.35
CA GLY A 279 -1.51 -42.06 3.99
C GLY A 279 -0.32 -42.89 4.46
N THR A 280 -0.22 -43.09 5.78
CA THR A 280 0.61 -44.13 6.39
C THR A 280 -0.27 -44.96 7.31
N GLU A 281 -0.09 -46.27 7.20
CA GLU A 281 -0.84 -47.30 7.91
C GLU A 281 -0.87 -47.10 9.43
N PRO A 282 -1.92 -47.55 10.12
CA PRO A 282 -2.07 -47.36 11.55
C PRO A 282 -1.14 -48.29 12.32
N GLY A 283 0.03 -47.79 12.73
CA GLY A 283 0.94 -48.58 13.57
C GLY A 283 2.38 -48.10 13.67
N ALA A 284 2.63 -46.80 13.91
CA ALA A 284 3.94 -46.35 14.41
C ALA A 284 3.78 -45.02 15.16
N GLY A 285 3.92 -45.06 16.49
CA GLY A 285 3.96 -43.88 17.33
C GLY A 285 5.27 -43.12 17.11
N GLY A 286 5.24 -42.16 16.19
CA GLY A 286 6.24 -41.10 16.06
C GLY A 286 5.50 -39.77 16.10
N SER A 287 6.00 -38.83 16.90
CA SER A 287 5.58 -37.43 16.88
C SER A 287 5.71 -36.90 15.46
N GLY A 288 4.59 -36.86 14.73
CA GLY A 288 4.55 -36.41 13.36
C GLY A 288 4.91 -34.93 13.29
N GLU A 289 6.06 -34.61 12.72
CA GLU A 289 6.33 -33.26 12.25
C GLU A 289 5.25 -32.89 11.23
N VAL A 290 4.46 -31.88 11.58
CA VAL A 290 3.42 -31.32 10.72
C VAL A 290 4.11 -30.53 9.61
N LEU A 291 4.24 -31.15 8.44
CA LEU A 291 4.67 -30.46 7.22
C LEU A 291 3.50 -29.63 6.68
N ILE A 292 3.48 -28.35 7.08
CA ILE A 292 2.55 -27.35 6.55
C ILE A 292 2.89 -27.08 5.09
N ASP A 293 2.03 -27.49 4.16
CA ASP A 293 2.14 -27.14 2.75
C ASP A 293 1.85 -25.64 2.56
N ARG A 294 2.90 -24.85 2.31
CA ARG A 294 2.85 -23.38 2.16
C ARG A 294 2.47 -22.92 0.74
N THR A 295 1.94 -23.81 -0.11
CA THR A 295 1.57 -23.51 -1.52
C THR A 295 0.20 -22.83 -1.68
N GLY A 296 -0.51 -22.54 -0.59
CA GLY A 296 -1.80 -21.85 -0.60
C GLY A 296 -1.75 -20.43 -1.20
N ARG A 297 -2.88 -19.98 -1.76
CA ARG A 297 -3.06 -18.63 -2.32
C ARG A 297 -2.76 -17.58 -1.24
N ARG A 298 -1.71 -16.78 -1.47
CA ARG A 298 -1.37 -15.57 -0.69
C ARG A 298 -2.35 -14.44 -0.99
N GLY A 299 -2.70 -13.65 0.01
CA GLY A 299 -3.54 -12.46 -0.16
C GLY A 299 -3.53 -11.58 1.08
N ARG A 300 -3.99 -10.33 0.94
CA ARG A 300 -4.23 -9.43 2.08
C ARG A 300 -5.35 -10.00 2.95
N VAL A 301 -5.23 -9.86 4.27
CA VAL A 301 -6.18 -10.44 5.23
C VAL A 301 -7.61 -10.04 4.92
N GLU A 302 -7.86 -8.79 4.57
CA GLU A 302 -9.19 -8.24 4.28
C GLU A 302 -9.86 -8.96 3.10
N SER A 303 -9.12 -9.16 2.00
CA SER A 303 -9.61 -9.90 0.83
C SER A 303 -9.77 -11.38 1.11
N LEU A 304 -8.95 -11.95 2.00
CA LEU A 304 -9.12 -13.32 2.46
C LEU A 304 -10.26 -13.47 3.47
N LEU A 305 -10.78 -12.41 4.07
CA LEU A 305 -11.99 -12.48 4.90
C LEU A 305 -13.28 -12.42 4.06
N LYS A 306 -13.21 -11.91 2.83
CA LYS A 306 -14.31 -11.91 1.86
C LYS A 306 -14.84 -13.34 1.68
N ASP A 307 -16.14 -13.52 1.87
CA ASP A 307 -16.89 -14.80 1.79
C ASP A 307 -16.67 -15.78 2.95
N ARG A 308 -15.85 -15.46 3.96
CA ARG A 308 -15.60 -16.33 5.10
C ARG A 308 -16.37 -15.87 6.33
N ARG A 309 -17.23 -16.75 6.85
CA ARG A 309 -17.98 -16.48 8.08
C ARG A 309 -17.23 -16.88 9.35
N ARG A 310 -16.31 -17.84 9.27
CA ARG A 310 -15.62 -18.43 10.43
C ARG A 310 -14.15 -18.62 10.10
N VAL A 311 -13.28 -17.91 10.80
CA VAL A 311 -11.85 -17.85 10.49
C VAL A 311 -11.01 -18.03 11.75
N LEU A 312 -10.01 -18.92 11.67
CA LEU A 312 -8.98 -19.09 12.67
C LEU A 312 -7.68 -18.49 12.13
N LEU A 313 -7.22 -17.39 12.74
CA LEU A 313 -6.04 -16.66 12.33
C LEU A 313 -4.83 -17.00 13.21
N ARG A 314 -3.84 -17.65 12.62
CA ARG A 314 -2.56 -18.00 13.23
C ARG A 314 -1.52 -16.92 12.96
N GLY A 315 -0.72 -16.55 13.95
CA GLY A 315 0.40 -15.62 13.76
C GLY A 315 1.34 -15.58 14.96
N GLN A 316 2.62 -15.26 14.72
CA GLN A 316 3.62 -15.15 15.79
C GLN A 316 3.34 -13.98 16.75
N ALA A 317 4.05 -13.93 17.88
CA ALA A 317 4.03 -12.76 18.76
C ALA A 317 4.42 -11.50 17.98
N GLY A 318 3.78 -10.37 18.26
CA GLY A 318 4.05 -9.10 17.57
C GLY A 318 3.52 -9.00 16.13
N SER A 319 2.87 -10.03 15.56
CA SER A 319 2.37 -10.02 14.18
C SER A 319 1.10 -9.20 13.93
N GLY A 320 0.56 -8.50 14.94
CA GLY A 320 -0.62 -7.63 14.78
C GLY A 320 -2.01 -8.27 14.91
N LYS A 321 -2.13 -9.51 15.42
CA LYS A 321 -3.42 -10.22 15.58
C LYS A 321 -4.49 -9.44 16.35
N THR A 322 -4.17 -9.01 17.58
CA THR A 322 -5.08 -8.20 18.42
C THR A 322 -5.41 -6.86 17.75
N THR A 323 -4.44 -6.26 17.07
CA THR A 323 -4.63 -5.00 16.34
C THR A 323 -5.65 -5.15 15.21
N LEU A 324 -5.64 -6.27 14.48
CA LEU A 324 -6.63 -6.59 13.45
C LEU A 324 -8.04 -6.72 14.04
N LEU A 325 -8.21 -7.43 15.17
CA LEU A 325 -9.52 -7.58 15.81
C LEU A 325 -10.08 -6.22 16.25
N GLN A 326 -9.25 -5.39 16.88
CA GLN A 326 -9.63 -4.04 17.29
C GLN A 326 -10.00 -3.18 16.08
N TRP A 327 -9.23 -3.29 14.99
CA TRP A 327 -9.46 -2.51 13.78
C TRP A 327 -10.79 -2.88 13.15
N LEU A 328 -11.09 -4.18 13.07
CA LEU A 328 -12.36 -4.67 12.54
C LEU A 328 -13.53 -4.19 13.40
N ALA A 329 -13.41 -4.26 14.73
CA ALA A 329 -14.45 -3.80 15.66
C ALA A 329 -14.75 -2.30 15.50
N VAL A 330 -13.72 -1.46 15.48
CA VAL A 330 -13.86 0.01 15.39
C VAL A 330 -14.43 0.43 14.04
N ASN A 331 -13.95 -0.15 12.95
CA ASN A 331 -14.41 0.21 11.61
C ASN A 331 -15.81 -0.33 11.30
N ALA A 332 -16.16 -1.54 11.78
CA ALA A 332 -17.51 -2.07 11.67
C ALA A 332 -18.53 -1.14 12.34
N VAL A 333 -18.26 -0.71 13.58
CA VAL A 333 -19.14 0.21 14.32
C VAL A 333 -19.21 1.60 13.67
N SER A 334 -18.10 2.07 13.11
CA SER A 334 -18.01 3.41 12.52
C SER A 334 -18.60 3.48 11.11
N GLY A 335 -18.82 2.33 10.45
CA GLY A 335 -19.28 2.29 9.07
C GLY A 335 -18.18 2.59 8.05
N ASN A 336 -16.90 2.45 8.44
CA ASN A 336 -15.75 2.86 7.64
C ASN A 336 -15.15 1.71 6.82
N LEU A 337 -15.69 0.49 6.91
CA LEU A 337 -15.21 -0.61 6.07
C LEU A 337 -15.62 -0.36 4.62
N VAL A 338 -14.65 -0.40 3.71
CA VAL A 338 -14.85 -0.16 2.27
C VAL A 338 -14.74 -1.45 1.48
N GLY A 339 -15.25 -1.44 0.25
CA GLY A 339 -15.14 -2.55 -0.70
C GLY A 339 -15.75 -3.85 -0.16
N GLU A 340 -14.92 -4.88 -0.06
CA GLU A 340 -15.32 -6.27 0.17
C GLU A 340 -15.78 -6.57 1.60
N LEU A 341 -15.42 -5.73 2.58
CA LEU A 341 -15.82 -5.85 3.99
C LEU A 341 -16.99 -4.93 4.39
N ALA A 342 -17.54 -4.16 3.44
CA ALA A 342 -18.61 -3.20 3.71
C ALA A 342 -19.88 -3.84 4.31
N GLU A 343 -20.08 -5.15 4.10
CA GLU A 343 -21.22 -5.90 4.68
C GLU A 343 -21.19 -6.03 6.22
N LEU A 344 -20.03 -5.77 6.83
CA LEU A 344 -19.83 -5.80 8.28
C LEU A 344 -20.08 -4.42 8.93
N ASN A 345 -20.28 -3.36 8.15
CA ASN A 345 -20.60 -2.04 8.68
C ASN A 345 -21.91 -2.04 9.46
N TYR A 346 -21.93 -1.29 10.56
CA TYR A 346 -23.04 -1.13 11.50
C TYR A 346 -23.53 -2.43 12.16
N ARG A 347 -22.73 -3.50 12.06
CA ARG A 347 -22.86 -4.69 12.90
C ARG A 347 -22.20 -4.45 14.25
N VAL A 348 -22.65 -5.19 15.26
CA VAL A 348 -22.24 -5.00 16.66
C VAL A 348 -21.13 -6.00 16.99
N PRO A 349 -19.89 -5.55 17.24
CA PRO A 349 -18.78 -6.44 17.61
C PRO A 349 -18.77 -6.77 19.10
N PHE A 350 -18.53 -8.03 19.40
CA PHE A 350 -18.22 -8.54 20.74
C PHE A 350 -16.75 -8.98 20.75
N LEU A 351 -15.91 -8.22 21.45
CA LEU A 351 -14.49 -8.52 21.60
C LEU A 351 -14.29 -9.32 22.89
N LEU A 352 -13.97 -10.60 22.79
CA LEU A 352 -13.79 -11.49 23.95
C LEU A 352 -12.34 -11.92 24.05
N ARG A 353 -11.69 -11.59 25.17
CA ARG A 353 -10.32 -12.01 25.46
C ARG A 353 -10.35 -13.23 26.36
N LEU A 354 -9.83 -14.37 25.88
CA LEU A 354 -9.91 -15.64 26.60
C LEU A 354 -9.15 -15.59 27.95
N ARG A 355 -8.05 -14.83 28.02
CA ARG A 355 -7.38 -14.53 29.29
C ARG A 355 -8.31 -13.90 30.33
N THR A 356 -9.15 -12.94 29.93
CA THR A 356 -10.07 -12.26 30.85
C THR A 356 -11.16 -13.23 31.32
N MET A 357 -11.72 -14.02 30.40
CA MET A 357 -12.71 -15.06 30.70
C MET A 357 -12.17 -16.08 31.70
N PHE A 358 -10.94 -16.54 31.49
CA PHE A 358 -10.25 -17.46 32.40
C PHE A 358 -10.00 -16.82 33.77
N GLN A 359 -9.54 -15.57 33.83
CA GLN A 359 -9.34 -14.83 35.09
C GLN A 359 -10.64 -14.67 35.88
N LEU A 360 -11.77 -14.49 35.20
CA LEU A 360 -13.10 -14.41 35.79
C LEU A 360 -13.71 -15.79 36.10
N ARG A 361 -12.98 -16.88 35.81
CA ARG A 361 -13.42 -18.29 35.96
C ARG A 361 -14.74 -18.58 35.23
N ASN A 362 -14.94 -17.97 34.07
CA ASN A 362 -16.10 -18.21 33.21
C ASN A 362 -15.64 -18.32 31.74
N LEU A 363 -15.37 -19.56 31.30
CA LEU A 363 -15.03 -19.87 29.91
C LEU A 363 -16.24 -20.21 29.03
N GLN A 364 -17.43 -20.28 29.62
CA GLN A 364 -18.68 -20.58 28.91
C GLN A 364 -19.72 -19.45 29.08
N PRO A 365 -19.38 -18.19 28.77
CA PRO A 365 -20.27 -17.07 29.01
C PRO A 365 -21.52 -17.16 28.11
N LEU A 366 -22.66 -16.76 28.66
CA LEU A 366 -23.88 -16.56 27.88
C LEU A 366 -23.78 -15.24 27.09
N PRO A 367 -24.55 -15.05 25.98
CA PRO A 367 -24.57 -13.78 25.25
C PRO A 367 -24.86 -12.55 26.12
N SER A 368 -25.65 -12.72 27.19
CA SER A 368 -25.93 -11.66 28.17
C SER A 368 -24.71 -11.23 29.00
N GLU A 369 -23.66 -12.03 29.05
CA GLU A 369 -22.47 -11.83 29.88
C GLU A 369 -21.26 -11.32 29.07
N PHE A 370 -21.37 -11.23 27.73
CA PHE A 370 -20.23 -10.87 26.87
C PHE A 370 -19.62 -9.51 27.20
N LEU A 371 -20.44 -8.50 27.50
CA LEU A 371 -19.96 -7.18 27.89
C LEU A 371 -19.22 -7.21 29.24
N ALA A 372 -19.67 -8.06 30.17
CA ALA A 372 -18.99 -8.26 31.45
C ALA A 372 -17.62 -8.91 31.26
N MET A 373 -17.51 -9.86 30.31
CA MET A 373 -16.25 -10.54 30.00
C MET A 373 -15.20 -9.64 29.35
N ASP A 374 -15.61 -8.61 28.59
CA ASP A 374 -14.70 -7.58 28.07
C ASP A 374 -14.49 -6.41 29.06
N ARG A 375 -15.11 -6.47 30.25
CA ARG A 375 -15.11 -5.39 31.27
C ARG A 375 -15.63 -4.05 30.73
N SER A 376 -16.63 -4.11 29.85
CA SER A 376 -17.23 -2.92 29.26
C SER A 376 -17.93 -2.06 30.33
N PRO A 377 -17.73 -0.74 30.37
CA PRO A 377 -18.35 0.15 31.37
C PRO A 377 -19.87 0.24 31.22
N VAL A 378 -20.44 -0.17 30.08
CA VAL A 378 -21.89 -0.14 29.81
C VAL A 378 -22.58 -1.47 30.12
N THR A 379 -21.89 -2.42 30.76
CA THR A 379 -22.44 -3.76 31.09
C THR A 379 -23.78 -3.67 31.83
N ASP A 380 -23.87 -2.85 32.88
CA ASP A 380 -25.08 -2.73 33.72
C ASP A 380 -26.25 -2.04 33.00
N ALA A 381 -25.97 -1.30 31.92
CA ALA A 381 -26.97 -0.59 31.13
C ALA A 381 -27.57 -1.46 30.00
N GLN A 382 -27.08 -2.70 29.82
CA GLN A 382 -27.51 -3.59 28.74
C GLN A 382 -29.01 -3.96 28.84
N PRO A 383 -29.82 -3.74 27.79
CA PRO A 383 -31.21 -4.16 27.78
C PRO A 383 -31.35 -5.69 27.83
N ALA A 384 -32.39 -6.17 28.53
CA ALA A 384 -32.60 -7.60 28.73
C ALA A 384 -32.75 -8.37 27.39
N GLY A 385 -31.91 -9.39 27.19
CA GLY A 385 -31.86 -10.25 26.01
C GLY A 385 -31.41 -9.55 24.71
N TRP A 386 -30.81 -8.36 24.79
CA TRP A 386 -30.36 -7.59 23.63
C TRP A 386 -29.35 -8.35 22.78
N ALA A 387 -28.34 -8.96 23.41
CA ALA A 387 -27.33 -9.75 22.72
C ALA A 387 -27.96 -10.93 21.94
N ASP A 388 -28.83 -11.74 22.57
CA ASP A 388 -29.52 -12.84 21.89
C ASP A 388 -30.27 -12.37 20.63
N ARG A 389 -30.98 -11.22 20.71
CA ARG A 389 -31.69 -10.64 19.56
C ARG A 389 -30.73 -10.24 18.44
N LEU A 390 -29.55 -9.72 18.75
CA LEU A 390 -28.54 -9.37 17.76
C LEU A 390 -27.97 -10.60 17.05
N PHE A 391 -27.72 -11.67 17.80
CA PHE A 391 -27.25 -12.95 17.25
C PHE A 391 -28.32 -13.60 16.36
N ASP A 392 -29.58 -13.62 16.81
CA ASP A 392 -30.72 -14.11 16.00
C ASP A 392 -30.90 -13.30 14.71
N ALA A 393 -30.72 -11.98 14.79
CA ALA A 393 -30.79 -11.08 13.64
C ALA A 393 -29.55 -11.15 12.71
N GLY A 394 -28.50 -11.89 13.07
CA GLY A 394 -27.24 -11.97 12.31
C GLY A 394 -26.44 -10.66 12.29
N ARG A 395 -26.72 -9.74 13.21
CA ARG A 395 -26.05 -8.42 13.33
C ARG A 395 -24.83 -8.46 14.26
N ALA A 396 -24.58 -9.57 14.94
CA ALA A 396 -23.43 -9.74 15.84
C ALA A 396 -22.17 -10.18 15.07
N ILE A 397 -21.02 -9.59 15.44
CA ILE A 397 -19.67 -10.02 15.05
C ILE A 397 -18.98 -10.53 16.31
N LEU A 398 -18.47 -11.75 16.28
CA LEU A 398 -17.76 -12.35 17.40
C LEU A 398 -16.25 -12.35 17.14
N LEU A 399 -15.49 -11.65 17.98
CA LEU A 399 -14.04 -11.49 17.85
C LEU A 399 -13.38 -12.06 19.10
N VAL A 400 -12.74 -13.22 18.97
CA VAL A 400 -12.13 -13.92 20.12
C VAL A 400 -10.62 -13.81 20.03
N ASP A 401 -10.01 -13.21 21.05
CA ASP A 401 -8.56 -12.99 21.11
C ASP A 401 -7.89 -13.92 22.12
N GLY A 402 -6.71 -14.42 21.74
CA GLY A 402 -5.73 -14.98 22.67
C GLY A 402 -6.05 -16.40 23.15
N LEU A 403 -6.33 -17.34 22.24
CA LEU A 403 -6.53 -18.74 22.61
C LEU A 403 -5.28 -19.40 23.21
N ASP A 404 -4.10 -18.91 22.83
CA ASP A 404 -2.82 -19.24 23.43
C ASP A 404 -2.67 -18.73 24.88
N GLU A 405 -3.46 -17.75 25.30
CA GLU A 405 -3.33 -17.09 26.61
C GLU A 405 -3.96 -17.89 27.78
N ILE A 406 -4.59 -19.03 27.48
CA ILE A 406 -5.19 -19.93 28.47
C ILE A 406 -4.46 -21.29 28.50
N PRO A 407 -4.44 -21.97 29.67
CA PRO A 407 -3.79 -23.27 29.80
C PRO A 407 -4.34 -24.30 28.81
N GLN A 408 -3.48 -25.24 28.37
CA GLN A 408 -3.85 -26.24 27.37
C GLN A 408 -5.07 -27.07 27.79
N GLU A 409 -5.20 -27.40 29.08
CA GLU A 409 -6.33 -28.15 29.65
C GLU A 409 -7.68 -27.42 29.52
N SER A 410 -7.66 -26.09 29.44
CA SER A 410 -8.86 -25.24 29.36
C SER A 410 -9.19 -24.79 27.94
N ARG A 411 -8.33 -25.11 26.95
CA ARG A 411 -8.58 -24.77 25.54
C ARG A 411 -9.77 -25.56 24.99
N ASP A 412 -9.88 -26.83 25.32
CA ASP A 412 -10.97 -27.69 24.85
C ASP A 412 -12.33 -27.20 25.36
N GLU A 413 -12.42 -26.76 26.61
CA GLU A 413 -13.63 -26.15 27.19
C GLU A 413 -14.08 -24.90 26.42
N ALA A 414 -13.13 -24.03 26.06
CA ALA A 414 -13.42 -22.84 25.25
C ALA A 414 -13.83 -23.20 23.80
N GLY A 415 -13.24 -24.27 23.24
CA GLY A 415 -13.62 -24.80 21.93
C GLY A 415 -15.04 -25.36 21.89
N GLU A 416 -15.45 -26.10 22.93
CA GLU A 416 -16.80 -26.62 23.10
C GLU A 416 -17.84 -25.49 23.21
N TRP A 417 -17.57 -24.49 24.06
CA TRP A 417 -18.44 -23.30 24.16
C TRP A 417 -18.62 -22.59 22.82
N LEU A 418 -17.53 -22.39 22.07
CA LEU A 418 -17.60 -21.72 20.78
C LEU A 418 -18.40 -22.56 19.78
N ALA A 419 -18.26 -23.88 19.82
CA ALA A 419 -19.03 -24.79 18.96
C ALA A 419 -20.54 -24.70 19.26
N ASP A 420 -20.93 -24.79 20.53
CA ASP A 420 -22.33 -24.73 20.98
C ASP A 420 -22.98 -23.39 20.61
N LEU A 421 -22.26 -22.28 20.79
CA LEU A 421 -22.73 -20.95 20.44
C LEU A 421 -22.97 -20.81 18.94
N LEU A 422 -22.05 -21.32 18.12
CA LEU A 422 -22.12 -21.22 16.65
C LEU A 422 -23.10 -22.21 16.01
N GLU A 423 -23.49 -23.26 16.74
CA GLU A 423 -24.61 -24.13 16.37
C GLU A 423 -25.95 -23.42 16.61
N ARG A 424 -26.09 -22.70 17.73
CA ARG A 424 -27.28 -21.89 18.04
C ARG A 424 -27.43 -20.68 17.11
N TYR A 425 -26.31 -20.04 16.73
CA TYR A 425 -26.31 -18.81 15.92
C TYR A 425 -25.46 -18.95 14.64
N PRO A 426 -25.98 -19.63 13.60
CA PRO A 426 -25.19 -19.98 12.41
C PRO A 426 -24.80 -18.79 11.52
N ASN A 427 -25.47 -17.64 11.66
CA ASN A 427 -25.28 -16.44 10.84
C ASN A 427 -24.26 -15.44 11.42
N CYS A 428 -23.63 -15.74 12.56
CA CYS A 428 -22.62 -14.88 13.16
C CYS A 428 -21.29 -14.95 12.39
N PHE A 429 -20.68 -13.79 12.12
CA PHE A 429 -19.30 -13.72 11.66
C PHE A 429 -18.37 -13.92 12.86
N THR A 430 -17.38 -14.81 12.75
CA THR A 430 -16.49 -15.15 13.86
C THR A 430 -15.04 -15.21 13.41
N LEU A 431 -14.18 -14.47 14.12
CA LEU A 431 -12.73 -14.47 13.93
C LEU A 431 -12.05 -14.80 15.26
N VAL A 432 -11.23 -15.85 15.26
CA VAL A 432 -10.49 -16.33 16.43
C VAL A 432 -8.99 -16.18 16.14
N THR A 433 -8.22 -15.66 17.08
CA THR A 433 -6.76 -15.54 16.95
C THR A 433 -6.04 -16.57 17.82
N VAL A 434 -4.95 -17.15 17.31
CA VAL A 434 -4.09 -18.07 18.05
C VAL A 434 -2.64 -18.01 17.55
N ARG A 435 -1.71 -18.52 18.34
CA ARG A 435 -0.34 -18.80 17.89
C ARG A 435 -0.24 -20.05 17.04
N PRO A 436 0.79 -20.18 16.17
CA PRO A 436 0.98 -21.36 15.34
C PRO A 436 0.97 -22.68 16.12
N THR A 437 1.58 -22.71 17.30
CA THR A 437 1.69 -23.89 18.20
C THR A 437 0.58 -23.97 19.25
N GLY A 438 -0.34 -22.99 19.32
CA GLY A 438 -1.31 -22.88 20.41
C GLY A 438 -2.41 -23.95 20.38
N VAL A 439 -2.77 -24.44 19.20
CA VAL A 439 -3.71 -25.56 19.04
C VAL A 439 -3.27 -26.46 17.88
N PRO A 440 -3.58 -27.77 17.93
CA PRO A 440 -3.30 -28.67 16.83
C PRO A 440 -3.95 -28.18 15.51
N ALA A 441 -3.43 -28.67 14.38
CA ALA A 441 -4.09 -28.49 13.09
C ALA A 441 -5.50 -29.11 13.14
N ASP A 442 -6.49 -28.48 12.49
CA ASP A 442 -7.89 -28.91 12.42
C ASP A 442 -8.73 -28.79 13.72
N TRP A 443 -8.26 -28.04 14.72
CA TRP A 443 -8.93 -27.91 16.03
C TRP A 443 -10.43 -27.54 15.93
N LEU A 444 -10.81 -26.65 15.00
CA LEU A 444 -12.21 -26.24 14.74
C LEU A 444 -12.73 -26.63 13.35
N HIS A 445 -12.13 -27.65 12.72
CA HIS A 445 -12.53 -28.07 11.37
C HIS A 445 -14.01 -28.51 11.32
N ARG A 446 -14.52 -29.16 12.37
CA ARG A 446 -15.93 -29.60 12.45
C ARG A 446 -16.92 -28.41 12.40
N GLN A 447 -16.50 -27.26 12.90
CA GLN A 447 -17.29 -26.03 12.95
C GLN A 447 -17.13 -25.19 11.67
N ARG A 448 -16.48 -25.73 10.63
CA ARG A 448 -16.23 -25.10 9.32
C ARG A 448 -15.39 -23.82 9.41
N PHE A 449 -14.43 -23.79 10.34
CA PHE A 449 -13.43 -22.72 10.37
C PHE A 449 -12.42 -22.90 9.22
N GLU A 450 -12.11 -21.81 8.53
CA GLU A 450 -10.97 -21.77 7.63
C GLU A 450 -9.74 -21.24 8.37
N GLU A 451 -8.61 -21.95 8.23
CA GLU A 451 -7.34 -21.56 8.85
C GLU A 451 -6.52 -20.65 7.93
N LEU A 452 -6.15 -19.48 8.47
CA LEU A 452 -5.26 -18.51 7.84
C LEU A 452 -4.00 -18.34 8.70
N MET A 453 -2.84 -18.20 8.09
CA MET A 453 -1.57 -17.89 8.77
C MET A 453 -1.03 -16.55 8.28
N LEU A 454 -0.81 -15.61 9.20
CA LEU A 454 -0.16 -14.33 8.91
C LEU A 454 1.26 -14.56 8.43
N CYS A 455 1.61 -13.91 7.33
CA CYS A 455 2.97 -13.88 6.80
C CYS A 455 3.82 -12.83 7.53
N PRO A 456 5.15 -13.00 7.56
CA PRO A 456 6.06 -11.90 7.84
C PRO A 456 5.82 -10.75 6.86
N MET A 457 6.11 -9.52 7.28
CA MET A 457 5.99 -8.32 6.44
C MET A 457 6.89 -8.44 5.21
N ASP A 458 6.35 -8.10 4.04
CA ASP A 458 7.15 -7.94 2.81
C ASP A 458 7.79 -6.54 2.74
N GLU A 459 8.57 -6.27 1.68
CA GLU A 459 9.23 -4.97 1.48
C GLU A 459 8.21 -3.82 1.44
N TRP A 460 7.05 -4.05 0.82
CA TRP A 460 5.98 -3.06 0.73
C TRP A 460 5.37 -2.76 2.10
N ASP A 461 5.10 -3.79 2.89
CA ASP A 461 4.58 -3.72 4.26
C ASP A 461 5.52 -2.93 5.16
N ARG A 462 6.83 -3.23 5.10
CA ARG A 462 7.87 -2.52 5.84
C ARG A 462 7.90 -1.04 5.48
N ASN A 463 7.97 -0.73 4.18
CA ASN A 463 8.04 0.65 3.70
C ASN A 463 6.81 1.47 4.14
N ARG A 464 5.61 0.88 4.05
CA ARG A 464 4.37 1.52 4.49
C ARG A 464 4.32 1.69 6.00
N PHE A 465 4.81 0.71 6.77
CA PHE A 465 4.90 0.82 8.23
C PHE A 465 5.84 1.95 8.66
N VAL A 466 7.05 2.01 8.08
CA VAL A 466 8.07 3.04 8.36
C VAL A 466 7.51 4.43 8.15
N GLU A 467 6.79 4.65 7.05
CA GLU A 467 6.19 5.95 6.72
C GLU A 467 5.12 6.37 7.73
N ARG A 468 4.16 5.47 8.01
CA ARG A 468 3.09 5.75 8.99
C ARG A 468 3.64 6.00 10.39
N TRP A 469 4.68 5.26 10.77
CA TRP A 469 5.36 5.47 12.05
C TRP A 469 6.00 6.86 12.13
N HIS A 470 6.72 7.30 11.09
CA HIS A 470 7.36 8.61 11.08
C HIS A 470 6.35 9.76 10.96
N GLN A 471 5.25 9.59 10.22
CA GLN A 471 4.14 10.54 10.21
C GLN A 471 3.52 10.70 11.61
N ALA A 472 3.35 9.59 12.33
CA ALA A 472 2.93 9.63 13.72
C ALA A 472 3.98 10.32 14.61
N ALA A 473 5.27 10.01 14.45
CA ALA A 473 6.33 10.69 15.19
C ALA A 473 6.34 12.21 14.94
N LEU A 474 6.12 12.65 13.70
CA LEU A 474 6.04 14.06 13.33
C LEU A 474 4.84 14.76 13.98
N ALA A 475 3.65 14.16 13.89
CA ALA A 475 2.46 14.73 14.51
C ALA A 475 2.59 14.83 16.05
N ALA A 476 3.33 13.91 16.67
CA ALA A 476 3.67 14.00 18.08
C ALA A 476 4.54 15.21 18.42
N GLU A 477 5.59 15.47 17.64
CA GLU A 477 6.50 16.59 17.87
C GLU A 477 5.83 17.94 17.58
N ARG A 478 4.99 18.02 16.55
CA ARG A 478 4.17 19.22 16.30
C ARG A 478 3.25 19.54 17.47
N ALA A 479 2.62 18.53 18.06
CA ALA A 479 1.74 18.72 19.22
C ALA A 479 2.48 19.09 20.52
N ALA A 480 3.78 18.83 20.58
CA ALA A 480 4.64 19.16 21.73
C ALA A 480 5.36 20.50 21.60
N ALA A 481 5.36 21.12 20.41
CA ALA A 481 5.99 22.41 20.16
C ALA A 481 5.08 23.55 20.66
N ASP A 482 5.63 24.42 21.51
CA ASP A 482 4.95 25.64 21.97
C ASP A 482 5.10 26.74 20.90
N ASP A 483 3.98 27.11 20.26
CA ASP A 483 3.84 28.19 19.26
C ASP A 483 4.93 28.20 18.16
N PRO A 484 5.08 27.12 17.37
CA PRO A 484 6.16 26.98 16.40
C PRO A 484 5.95 27.90 15.19
N THR A 485 7.04 28.51 14.73
CA THR A 485 7.03 29.30 13.50
C THR A 485 6.83 28.42 12.25
N PRO A 486 6.28 28.94 11.15
CA PRO A 486 6.14 28.19 9.89
C PRO A 486 7.47 27.60 9.37
N ALA A 487 8.60 28.28 9.63
CA ALA A 487 9.93 27.80 9.26
C ALA A 487 10.38 26.61 10.11
N GLU A 488 10.09 26.61 11.42
CA GLU A 488 10.38 25.48 12.32
C GLU A 488 9.53 24.25 11.99
N LEU A 489 8.25 24.45 11.64
CA LEU A 489 7.39 23.37 11.15
C LEU A 489 7.92 22.77 9.83
N ALA A 490 8.32 23.60 8.87
CA ALA A 490 8.88 23.14 7.60
C ALA A 490 10.23 22.41 7.78
N ALA A 491 11.08 22.87 8.71
CA ALA A 491 12.34 22.19 9.05
C ALA A 491 12.09 20.83 9.72
N LEU A 492 11.12 20.77 10.65
CA LEU A 492 10.70 19.54 11.30
C LEU A 492 10.17 18.51 10.30
N ASP A 493 9.33 18.96 9.36
CA ASP A 493 8.79 18.13 8.28
C ASP A 493 9.89 17.63 7.34
N SER A 494 10.88 18.45 7.01
CA SER A 494 12.04 18.03 6.20
C SER A 494 12.86 16.97 6.94
N ARG A 495 13.13 17.17 8.24
CA ARG A 495 13.93 16.23 9.05
C ARG A 495 13.28 14.85 9.12
N PHE A 496 11.99 14.78 9.42
CA PHE A 496 11.26 13.50 9.49
C PHE A 496 11.15 12.81 8.11
N ARG A 497 11.02 13.57 7.02
CA ARG A 497 11.05 13.02 5.65
C ARG A 497 12.43 12.44 5.30
N GLU A 498 13.49 13.17 5.59
CA GLU A 498 14.87 12.72 5.38
C GLU A 498 15.18 11.45 6.17
N MET A 499 14.73 11.38 7.43
CA MET A 499 14.86 10.17 8.23
C MET A 499 14.06 8.99 7.66
N THR A 500 12.83 9.22 7.19
CA THR A 500 12.00 8.14 6.61
C THR A 500 12.70 7.52 5.41
N GLU A 501 13.25 8.35 4.51
CA GLU A 501 13.94 7.90 3.31
C GLU A 501 15.31 7.27 3.60
N ALA A 502 16.05 7.82 4.57
CA ALA A 502 17.29 7.21 5.06
C ALA A 502 17.05 5.79 5.58
N LEU A 503 16.00 5.58 6.38
CA LEU A 503 15.68 4.25 6.89
C LEU A 503 15.25 3.29 5.77
N ARG A 504 14.42 3.74 4.81
CA ARG A 504 14.00 2.91 3.66
C ARG A 504 15.20 2.45 2.84
N ARG A 505 16.14 3.36 2.55
CA ARG A 505 17.39 3.01 1.84
C ARG A 505 18.25 2.06 2.66
N ALA A 506 18.38 2.27 3.97
CA ALA A 506 19.12 1.37 4.85
C ALA A 506 18.51 -0.04 4.86
N LEU A 507 17.17 -0.17 4.92
CA LEU A 507 16.48 -1.46 4.84
C LEU A 507 16.70 -2.17 3.50
N LYS A 508 16.74 -1.42 2.40
CA LYS A 508 16.97 -1.97 1.05
C LYS A 508 18.42 -2.44 0.83
N LEU A 509 19.38 -1.68 1.35
CA LEU A 509 20.82 -1.94 1.17
C LEU A 509 21.38 -2.95 2.17
N SER A 510 20.71 -3.16 3.31
CA SER A 510 21.13 -4.10 4.35
C SER A 510 20.13 -5.27 4.47
N PRO A 511 20.43 -6.43 3.84
CA PRO A 511 19.68 -7.67 4.04
C PRO A 511 19.52 -8.05 5.52
N GLU A 512 20.40 -7.54 6.39
CA GLU A 512 20.41 -7.79 7.82
C GLU A 512 19.29 -7.05 8.57
N LEU A 513 19.06 -5.78 8.26
CA LEU A 513 17.95 -5.01 8.84
C LEU A 513 16.61 -5.51 8.27
N ASP A 514 16.62 -6.01 7.04
CA ASP A 514 15.45 -6.61 6.39
C ASP A 514 14.89 -7.81 7.18
N LEU A 515 15.79 -8.67 7.70
CA LEU A 515 15.43 -9.84 8.50
C LEU A 515 14.87 -9.49 9.89
N ILE A 516 15.33 -8.40 10.49
CA ILE A 516 14.89 -7.97 11.84
C ILE A 516 13.54 -7.24 11.75
N THR A 517 13.23 -6.60 10.62
CA THR A 517 12.02 -5.79 10.46
C THR A 517 10.84 -6.55 9.86
N ASP A 518 10.84 -7.88 9.96
CA ASP A 518 9.80 -8.77 9.42
C ASP A 518 8.50 -8.76 10.25
N SER A 519 8.54 -8.23 11.47
CA SER A 519 7.38 -8.03 12.35
C SER A 519 7.10 -6.55 12.62
N PRO A 520 5.82 -6.13 12.70
CA PRO A 520 5.45 -4.73 12.98
C PRO A 520 6.10 -4.15 14.25
N LEU A 521 6.27 -4.98 15.28
CA LEU A 521 6.89 -4.54 16.54
C LEU A 521 8.37 -4.21 16.37
N LEU A 522 9.15 -5.10 15.73
CA LEU A 522 10.57 -4.86 15.53
C LEU A 522 10.82 -3.73 14.53
N CYS A 523 9.98 -3.62 13.49
CA CYS A 523 10.03 -2.48 12.57
C CYS A 523 9.81 -1.15 13.32
N ALA A 524 8.80 -1.07 14.19
CA ALA A 524 8.58 0.11 15.04
C ALA A 524 9.77 0.44 15.94
N MET A 525 10.45 -0.59 16.45
CA MET A 525 11.64 -0.44 17.28
C MET A 525 12.83 0.11 16.50
N ILE A 526 13.06 -0.39 15.28
CA ILE A 526 14.09 0.17 14.38
C ILE A 526 13.75 1.61 14.01
N CYS A 527 12.48 1.95 13.72
CA CYS A 527 12.08 3.34 13.50
C CYS A 527 12.38 4.23 14.72
N ALA A 528 12.11 3.73 15.93
CA ALA A 528 12.38 4.45 17.17
C ALA A 528 13.87 4.71 17.38
N LEU A 529 14.72 3.69 17.15
CA LEU A 529 16.17 3.80 17.23
C LEU A 529 16.73 4.76 16.18
N HIS A 530 16.25 4.64 14.94
CA HIS A 530 16.66 5.50 13.84
C HIS A 530 16.34 6.97 14.11
N ARG A 531 15.18 7.27 14.72
CA ARG A 531 14.87 8.64 15.18
C ARG A 531 15.79 9.11 16.28
N GLU A 532 16.06 8.26 17.25
CA GLU A 532 16.88 8.62 18.40
C GLU A 532 18.31 8.98 18.01
N TRP A 533 18.81 8.40 16.93
CA TRP A 533 20.16 8.62 16.42
C TRP A 533 20.19 9.57 15.21
N GLU A 534 19.16 10.41 15.05
CA GLU A 534 19.09 11.45 14.01
C GLU A 534 19.36 10.96 12.58
N GLY A 535 19.01 9.71 12.26
CA GLY A 535 19.14 9.14 10.93
C GLY A 535 20.29 8.16 10.70
N GLY A 536 21.12 7.90 11.72
CA GLY A 536 22.19 6.89 11.66
C GLY A 536 21.80 5.60 12.39
N LEU A 537 21.74 4.46 11.68
CA LEU A 537 21.76 3.15 12.34
C LEU A 537 23.19 2.61 12.40
N PRO A 538 23.54 1.84 13.45
CA PRO A 538 24.81 1.14 13.49
C PRO A 538 24.97 0.21 12.27
N GLU A 539 26.15 0.21 11.66
CA GLU A 539 26.47 -0.65 10.51
C GLU A 539 26.57 -2.14 10.91
N ARG A 540 26.88 -2.43 12.19
CA ARG A 540 27.11 -3.79 12.67
C ARG A 540 25.88 -4.39 13.35
N LYS A 541 25.57 -5.65 12.99
CA LYS A 541 24.45 -6.45 13.54
C LYS A 541 24.33 -6.39 15.08
N MET A 542 25.44 -6.60 15.79
CA MET A 542 25.45 -6.68 17.25
C MET A 542 25.18 -5.34 17.92
N GLU A 543 25.58 -4.23 17.29
CA GLU A 543 25.37 -2.87 17.79
C GLU A 543 23.88 -2.48 17.67
N VAL A 544 23.18 -2.95 16.64
CA VAL A 544 21.72 -2.76 16.50
C VAL A 544 20.96 -3.46 17.63
N TYR A 545 21.30 -4.72 17.94
CA TYR A 545 20.66 -5.46 19.03
C TYR A 545 20.95 -4.86 20.40
N GLU A 546 22.21 -4.45 20.66
CA GLU A 546 22.59 -3.80 21.91
C GLU A 546 21.84 -2.47 22.09
N SER A 547 21.80 -1.64 21.05
CA SER A 547 21.08 -0.37 21.07
C SER A 547 19.57 -0.56 21.31
N ALA A 548 18.99 -1.60 20.69
CA ALA A 548 17.59 -1.96 20.91
C ALA A 548 17.30 -2.40 22.35
N LEU A 549 18.18 -3.22 22.94
CA LEU A 549 18.08 -3.62 24.35
C LEU A 549 18.24 -2.44 25.29
N ASP A 550 19.17 -1.53 25.01
CA ASP A 550 19.38 -0.32 25.81
C ASP A 550 18.14 0.57 25.81
N MET A 551 17.53 0.75 24.64
CA MET A 551 16.28 1.49 24.53
C MET A 551 15.15 0.84 25.37
N LEU A 552 15.05 -0.49 25.37
CA LEU A 552 14.03 -1.25 26.11
C LEU A 552 14.24 -1.24 27.63
N LEU A 553 15.48 -1.41 28.10
CA LEU A 553 15.83 -1.55 29.52
C LEU A 553 15.97 -0.21 30.24
N LEU A 554 16.62 0.80 29.63
CA LEU A 554 16.98 2.05 30.33
C LEU A 554 15.92 3.16 30.20
N ARG A 555 15.29 3.31 29.03
CA ARG A 555 14.47 4.50 28.72
C ARG A 555 12.99 4.35 29.06
N ARG A 556 12.46 3.12 29.04
CA ARG A 556 11.05 2.82 29.37
C ARG A 556 10.69 3.19 30.83
N ASP A 557 11.69 3.18 31.72
CA ASP A 557 11.59 3.57 33.12
C ASP A 557 11.37 5.07 33.36
N LYS A 558 11.98 5.93 32.53
CA LYS A 558 11.78 7.40 32.64
C LYS A 558 10.40 7.85 32.14
N GLN A 559 9.79 7.10 31.23
CA GLN A 559 8.53 7.47 30.57
C GLN A 559 7.26 7.00 31.31
N ARG A 560 7.31 5.95 32.14
CA ARG A 560 6.09 5.34 32.73
C ARG A 560 5.67 5.79 34.13
N ARG A 561 6.49 6.55 34.89
CA ARG A 561 6.18 7.01 36.27
C ARG A 561 5.50 5.93 37.16
N ILE A 562 5.95 4.67 37.08
CA ILE A 562 5.47 3.58 37.94
C ILE A 562 6.30 3.56 39.24
N ALA A 563 5.67 3.29 40.38
CA ALA A 563 6.31 3.31 41.71
C ALA A 563 7.52 2.37 41.78
N ALA A 564 8.61 2.85 42.40
CA ALA A 564 9.83 2.08 42.63
C ALA A 564 9.57 0.83 43.49
N LEU A 565 10.50 -0.13 43.45
CA LEU A 565 10.56 -1.22 44.44
C LEU A 565 10.61 -0.63 45.86
N PRO A 566 10.26 -1.39 46.92
CA PRO A 566 10.29 -0.91 48.31
C PRO A 566 11.63 -0.19 48.63
N GLU A 567 11.56 0.92 49.39
CA GLU A 567 12.67 1.83 49.71
C GLU A 567 13.20 2.72 48.56
N GLY A 568 12.60 2.69 47.36
CA GLY A 568 13.03 3.57 46.26
C GLY A 568 14.24 3.06 45.47
N ARG A 569 14.61 1.78 45.63
CA ARG A 569 15.71 1.15 44.88
C ARG A 569 15.28 0.80 43.45
N GLN A 570 16.19 0.94 42.49
CA GLN A 570 15.99 0.58 41.08
C GLN A 570 17.04 -0.46 40.68
N LEU A 571 16.62 -1.53 39.99
CA LEU A 571 17.55 -2.48 39.38
C LEU A 571 18.31 -1.78 38.24
N GLY A 572 19.63 -1.78 38.31
CA GLY A 572 20.49 -1.24 37.26
C GLY A 572 20.44 -2.08 35.97
N ARG A 573 20.97 -1.53 34.86
CA ARG A 573 21.02 -2.22 33.55
C ARG A 573 21.65 -3.61 33.65
N GLU A 574 22.82 -3.69 34.28
CA GLU A 574 23.59 -4.94 34.40
C GLU A 574 22.83 -5.98 35.23
N GLU A 575 22.14 -5.55 36.29
CA GLU A 575 21.32 -6.44 37.12
C GLU A 575 20.10 -6.98 36.36
N GLN A 576 19.43 -6.13 35.57
CA GLN A 576 18.32 -6.56 34.71
C GLN A 576 18.79 -7.50 33.60
N LEU A 577 19.92 -7.20 32.96
CA LEU A 577 20.52 -8.05 31.94
C LEU A 577 20.86 -9.44 32.49
N ALA A 578 21.54 -9.53 33.64
CA ALA A 578 21.91 -10.82 34.25
C ALA A 578 20.68 -11.72 34.51
N LEU A 579 19.59 -11.13 35.00
CA LEU A 579 18.33 -11.85 35.22
C LEU A 579 17.70 -12.34 33.91
N LEU A 580 17.67 -11.48 32.88
CA LEU A 580 17.09 -11.82 31.57
C LEU A 580 17.95 -12.83 30.80
N GLN A 581 19.28 -12.70 30.85
CA GLN A 581 20.23 -13.65 30.27
C GLN A 581 20.01 -15.05 30.83
N ARG A 582 19.89 -15.17 32.16
CA ARG A 582 19.64 -16.47 32.79
C ARG A 582 18.32 -17.10 32.35
N MET A 583 17.25 -16.32 32.29
CA MET A 583 15.94 -16.79 31.83
C MET A 583 15.97 -17.20 30.35
N ALA A 584 16.62 -16.41 29.50
CA ALA A 584 16.77 -16.69 28.08
C ALA A 584 17.59 -17.97 27.83
N ALA A 585 18.72 -18.11 28.52
CA ALA A 585 19.56 -19.30 28.46
C ALA A 585 18.80 -20.55 28.89
N TRP A 586 18.02 -20.48 29.97
CA TRP A 586 17.18 -21.59 30.42
C TRP A 586 16.14 -22.00 29.36
N LEU A 587 15.46 -21.05 28.73
CA LEU A 587 14.49 -21.34 27.66
C LEU A 587 15.16 -22.03 26.47
N VAL A 588 16.31 -21.52 26.01
CA VAL A 588 17.07 -22.09 24.89
C VAL A 588 17.60 -23.49 25.21
N LEU A 589 18.10 -23.72 26.43
CA LEU A 589 18.58 -25.04 26.88
C LEU A 589 17.49 -26.10 26.86
N ASN A 590 16.26 -25.72 27.17
CA ASN A 590 15.11 -26.62 27.18
C ASN A 590 14.37 -26.68 25.83
N GLY A 591 14.82 -25.95 24.81
CA GLY A 591 14.15 -25.86 23.51
C GLY A 591 12.74 -25.27 23.61
N GLN A 592 12.52 -24.38 24.58
CA GLN A 592 11.22 -23.79 24.89
C GLN A 592 11.15 -22.33 24.42
N HIS A 593 9.96 -21.95 23.93
CA HIS A 593 9.61 -20.55 23.64
C HIS A 593 8.86 -19.89 24.80
N GLU A 594 8.18 -20.70 25.62
CA GLU A 594 7.40 -20.27 26.79
C GLU A 594 7.85 -21.09 28.00
N GLY A 595 8.07 -20.42 29.13
CA GLY A 595 8.48 -21.02 30.39
C GLY A 595 7.41 -20.92 31.46
N GLY A 596 7.40 -21.85 32.43
CA GLY A 596 6.50 -21.80 33.57
C GLY A 596 6.82 -20.62 34.51
N HIS A 597 5.80 -20.04 35.14
CA HIS A 597 5.99 -18.96 36.10
C HIS A 597 6.90 -19.38 37.27
N GLU A 598 6.71 -20.60 37.80
CA GLU A 598 7.59 -21.16 38.83
C GLU A 598 9.04 -21.33 38.34
N ASP A 599 9.24 -21.63 37.06
CA ASP A 599 10.58 -21.73 36.48
C ASP A 599 11.27 -20.37 36.41
N ALA A 600 10.55 -19.32 36.00
CA ALA A 600 11.08 -17.95 36.06
C ALA A 600 11.49 -17.57 37.48
N LEU A 601 10.64 -17.85 38.48
CA LEU A 601 10.96 -17.58 39.88
C LEU A 601 12.22 -18.32 40.32
N ARG A 602 12.38 -19.59 39.91
CA ARG A 602 13.59 -20.38 40.17
C ARG A 602 14.83 -19.77 39.51
N GLN A 603 14.76 -19.34 38.25
CA GLN A 603 15.90 -18.73 37.57
C GLN A 603 16.29 -17.39 38.21
N ILE A 604 15.31 -16.56 38.58
CA ILE A 604 15.55 -15.29 39.28
C ILE A 604 16.17 -15.54 40.65
N ALA A 605 15.64 -16.50 41.42
CA ALA A 605 16.15 -16.84 42.75
C ALA A 605 17.61 -17.34 42.74
N GLN A 606 18.08 -17.91 41.63
CA GLN A 606 19.49 -18.32 41.48
C GLN A 606 20.44 -17.13 41.33
N VAL A 607 20.03 -16.10 40.60
CA VAL A 607 20.86 -14.91 40.32
C VAL A 607 20.75 -13.88 41.44
N LEU A 608 19.57 -13.79 42.08
CA LEU A 608 19.25 -12.76 43.07
C LEU A 608 20.35 -12.58 44.14
N PRO A 609 20.92 -13.63 44.78
CA PRO A 609 21.94 -13.46 45.82
C PRO A 609 23.26 -12.81 45.33
N SER A 610 23.53 -12.85 44.03
CA SER A 610 24.73 -12.26 43.43
C SER A 610 24.57 -10.76 43.11
N LEU A 611 23.35 -10.23 43.19
CA LEU A 611 23.07 -8.83 42.85
C LEU A 611 23.36 -7.90 44.04
N PRO A 612 24.10 -6.79 43.85
CA PRO A 612 24.29 -5.78 44.90
C PRO A 612 22.97 -5.29 45.49
N ALA A 613 21.93 -5.10 44.66
CA ALA A 613 20.59 -4.71 45.10
C ALA A 613 19.91 -5.72 46.06
N ALA A 614 20.31 -6.99 46.07
CA ALA A 614 19.69 -8.08 46.83
C ALA A 614 20.17 -8.25 48.28
N HIS A 615 21.02 -7.35 48.79
CA HIS A 615 21.44 -7.35 50.20
C HIS A 615 20.30 -6.91 51.19
N GLY A 616 19.04 -7.01 50.77
CA GLY A 616 17.81 -6.85 51.55
C GLY A 616 16.71 -7.76 50.99
N GLU A 617 15.60 -7.94 51.71
CA GLU A 617 14.48 -8.86 51.41
C GLU A 617 13.76 -8.57 50.06
N LEU A 618 14.46 -8.68 48.93
CA LEU A 618 13.87 -8.71 47.60
C LEU A 618 13.38 -10.13 47.31
N ASP A 619 12.13 -10.22 46.86
CA ASP A 619 11.46 -11.48 46.51
C ASP A 619 11.48 -11.69 44.99
N ALA A 620 11.72 -12.92 44.55
CA ALA A 620 11.80 -13.29 43.13
C ALA A 620 10.51 -12.94 42.38
N GLU A 621 9.35 -13.06 43.03
CA GLU A 621 8.05 -12.75 42.42
C GLU A 621 7.90 -11.26 42.09
N ARG A 622 8.42 -10.40 42.98
CA ARG A 622 8.40 -8.94 42.75
C ARG A 622 9.37 -8.54 41.65
N VAL A 623 10.52 -9.20 41.57
CA VAL A 623 11.51 -8.97 40.50
C VAL A 623 10.96 -9.41 39.15
N LEU A 624 10.32 -10.58 39.05
CA LEU A 624 9.70 -11.04 37.80
C LEU A 624 8.64 -10.06 37.29
N ARG A 625 7.74 -9.64 38.19
CA ARG A 625 6.70 -8.65 37.89
C ARG A 625 7.30 -7.33 37.41
N HIS A 626 8.37 -6.88 38.07
CA HIS A 626 9.11 -5.70 37.67
C HIS A 626 9.69 -5.84 36.24
N LEU A 627 10.28 -6.99 35.91
CA LEU A 627 10.85 -7.24 34.59
C LEU A 627 9.76 -7.24 33.50
N VAL A 628 8.63 -7.93 33.73
CA VAL A 628 7.49 -7.97 32.78
C VAL A 628 6.90 -6.57 32.57
N GLU A 629 6.66 -5.81 33.64
CA GLU A 629 6.03 -4.49 33.55
C GLU A 629 6.94 -3.43 32.91
N ARG A 630 8.25 -3.48 33.21
CA ARG A 630 9.20 -2.40 32.88
C ARG A 630 10.03 -2.66 31.62
N THR A 631 10.58 -3.85 31.42
CA THR A 631 11.53 -4.10 30.32
C THR A 631 10.83 -4.15 28.96
N GLY A 632 9.60 -4.67 28.91
CA GLY A 632 8.92 -4.93 27.64
C GLY A 632 9.60 -5.97 26.74
N LEU A 633 10.62 -6.66 27.26
CA LEU A 633 11.25 -7.81 26.63
C LEU A 633 10.56 -9.11 27.01
N LEU A 634 9.90 -9.14 28.17
CA LEU A 634 9.11 -10.27 28.64
C LEU A 634 7.61 -9.96 28.57
N SER A 635 6.84 -10.98 28.20
CA SER A 635 5.38 -10.97 28.25
C SER A 635 4.87 -12.14 29.07
N GLU A 636 3.82 -11.91 29.86
CA GLU A 636 3.01 -12.99 30.43
C GLU A 636 2.01 -13.44 29.38
N THR A 637 2.20 -14.65 28.84
CA THR A 637 1.26 -15.25 27.88
C THR A 637 0.03 -15.79 28.58
N SER A 638 0.18 -16.42 29.75
CA SER A 638 -0.93 -16.90 30.58
C SER A 638 -0.71 -16.52 32.04
N VAL A 639 -1.66 -16.86 32.92
CA VAL A 639 -1.51 -16.69 34.39
C VAL A 639 -0.33 -17.50 34.94
N ALA A 640 0.17 -18.50 34.20
CA ALA A 640 1.20 -19.44 34.65
C ALA A 640 2.44 -19.52 33.75
N THR A 641 2.55 -18.69 32.70
CA THR A 641 3.67 -18.77 31.74
C THR A 641 4.22 -17.41 31.35
N PHE A 642 5.51 -17.36 31.04
CA PHE A 642 6.22 -16.19 30.56
C PHE A 642 6.98 -16.51 29.27
N GLU A 643 7.28 -15.47 28.49
CA GLU A 643 8.12 -15.60 27.30
C GLU A 643 8.85 -14.30 26.97
N PHE A 644 9.78 -14.37 26.03
CA PHE A 644 10.33 -13.19 25.38
C PHE A 644 9.42 -12.71 24.26
N VAL A 645 9.22 -11.40 24.17
CA VAL A 645 8.38 -10.76 23.14
C VAL A 645 8.88 -11.04 21.72
N HIS A 646 10.19 -11.23 21.55
CA HIS A 646 10.78 -11.66 20.29
C HIS A 646 11.91 -12.67 20.50
N ARG A 647 11.92 -13.72 19.67
CA ARG A 647 12.91 -14.80 19.74
C ARG A 647 14.35 -14.30 19.53
N THR A 648 14.56 -13.36 18.62
CA THR A 648 15.89 -12.76 18.39
C THR A 648 16.52 -12.19 19.65
N PHE A 649 15.74 -11.59 20.55
CA PHE A 649 16.26 -11.08 21.84
C PHE A 649 16.53 -12.20 22.84
N GLN A 650 15.68 -13.25 22.86
CA GLN A 650 15.96 -14.45 23.62
C GLN A 650 17.29 -15.07 23.16
N ASP A 651 17.49 -15.25 21.85
CA ASP A 651 18.68 -15.87 21.30
C ASP A 651 19.93 -15.02 21.55
N TYR A 652 19.83 -13.69 21.43
CA TYR A 652 20.92 -12.75 21.73
C TYR A 652 21.33 -12.81 23.22
N LEU A 653 20.36 -12.75 24.14
CA LEU A 653 20.64 -12.77 25.58
C LEU A 653 21.17 -14.13 26.05
N ALA A 654 20.62 -15.24 25.51
CA ALA A 654 21.12 -16.58 25.77
C ALA A 654 22.55 -16.76 25.24
N ALA A 655 22.83 -16.29 24.02
CA ALA A 655 24.17 -16.31 23.44
C ALA A 655 25.17 -15.57 24.33
N ARG A 656 24.77 -14.43 24.90
CA ARG A 656 25.61 -13.68 25.83
C ARG A 656 25.90 -14.43 27.13
N GLU A 657 24.90 -15.09 27.74
CA GLU A 657 25.09 -15.95 28.93
C GLU A 657 26.11 -17.06 28.65
N PHE A 658 25.90 -17.85 27.58
CA PHE A 658 26.80 -18.96 27.24
C PHE A 658 28.24 -18.49 26.96
N MET A 659 28.38 -17.24 26.50
CA MET A 659 29.66 -16.63 26.26
C MET A 659 30.38 -16.18 27.54
N GLU A 660 29.65 -15.62 28.50
CA GLU A 660 30.17 -15.24 29.82
C GLU A 660 30.67 -16.48 30.59
N ASP A 661 29.95 -17.60 30.51
CA ASP A 661 30.34 -18.89 31.09
C ASP A 661 31.42 -19.65 30.28
N ARG A 662 31.78 -19.15 29.08
CA ARG A 662 32.71 -19.77 28.13
C ARG A 662 32.30 -21.20 27.72
N ASP A 663 31.00 -21.43 27.54
CA ASP A 663 30.39 -22.71 27.16
C ASP A 663 30.58 -23.07 25.68
N PHE A 664 31.80 -22.91 25.16
CA PHE A 664 32.11 -23.19 23.75
C PHE A 664 31.91 -24.66 23.38
N GLY A 665 32.00 -25.58 24.35
CA GLY A 665 31.73 -27.00 24.13
C GLY A 665 30.25 -27.25 23.81
N LEU A 666 29.36 -26.65 24.60
CA LEU A 666 27.92 -26.74 24.43
C LEU A 666 27.46 -26.11 23.12
N LEU A 667 27.94 -24.89 22.81
CA LEU A 667 27.64 -24.21 21.54
C LEU A 667 28.10 -25.04 20.33
N ALA A 668 29.26 -25.69 20.43
CA ALA A 668 29.75 -26.56 19.37
C ALA A 668 28.94 -27.86 19.24
N GLU A 669 28.54 -28.48 20.35
CA GLU A 669 27.69 -29.68 20.36
C GLU A 669 26.30 -29.41 19.77
N ARG A 670 25.68 -28.30 20.18
CA ARG A 670 24.34 -27.89 19.76
C ARG A 670 24.27 -27.18 18.41
N SER A 671 25.40 -26.88 17.78
CA SER A 671 25.46 -26.24 16.45
C SER A 671 24.80 -27.06 15.33
N SER A 672 24.55 -28.35 15.55
CA SER A 672 23.79 -29.19 14.63
C SER A 672 22.27 -29.00 14.71
N ASP A 673 21.75 -28.42 15.80
CA ASP A 673 20.33 -28.14 16.00
C ASP A 673 19.96 -26.79 15.36
N GLU A 674 18.91 -26.78 14.53
CA GLU A 674 18.47 -25.57 13.80
C GLU A 674 18.08 -24.43 14.76
N GLN A 675 17.49 -24.76 15.90
CA GLN A 675 17.04 -23.77 16.88
C GLN A 675 18.19 -22.96 17.50
N TRP A 676 19.42 -23.47 17.43
CA TRP A 676 20.63 -22.86 17.99
C TRP A 676 21.43 -22.06 16.97
N ALA A 677 21.06 -22.08 15.69
CA ALA A 677 21.83 -21.44 14.61
C ALA A 677 22.11 -19.96 14.89
N ASP A 678 21.09 -19.20 15.30
CA ASP A 678 21.22 -17.76 15.55
C ASP A 678 21.89 -17.48 16.90
N VAL A 679 21.67 -18.34 17.90
CA VAL A 679 22.39 -18.30 19.19
C VAL A 679 23.90 -18.43 18.96
N VAL A 680 24.33 -19.39 18.13
CA VAL A 680 25.75 -19.61 17.81
C VAL A 680 26.34 -18.42 17.04
N ARG A 681 25.61 -17.87 16.06
CA ARG A 681 26.04 -16.68 15.31
C ARG A 681 26.22 -15.46 16.23
N MET A 682 25.24 -15.20 17.08
CA MET A 682 25.29 -14.09 18.04
C MET A 682 26.37 -14.30 19.12
N ALA A 683 26.63 -15.55 19.53
CA ALA A 683 27.70 -15.87 20.47
C ALA A 683 29.08 -15.47 19.92
N VAL A 684 29.34 -15.71 18.63
CA VAL A 684 30.58 -15.22 17.96
C VAL A 684 30.65 -13.69 17.98
N GLY A 685 29.52 -13.00 17.80
CA GLY A 685 29.45 -11.55 17.92
C GLY A 685 29.85 -11.04 19.30
N HIS A 686 29.40 -11.71 20.37
CA HIS A 686 29.72 -11.39 21.76
C HIS A 686 31.14 -11.75 22.20
N CYS A 687 31.80 -12.68 21.50
CA CYS A 687 33.14 -13.11 21.84
C CYS A 687 34.16 -11.95 21.80
N SER A 688 35.17 -12.02 22.68
CA SER A 688 36.42 -11.27 22.54
C SER A 688 37.19 -11.73 21.30
N HIS A 689 38.11 -10.90 20.77
CA HIS A 689 38.97 -11.28 19.61
C HIS A 689 39.63 -12.66 19.78
N ARG A 690 40.12 -12.99 20.98
CA ARG A 690 40.75 -14.28 21.28
C ARG A 690 39.74 -15.43 21.34
N ASP A 691 38.59 -15.21 21.96
CA ASP A 691 37.59 -16.25 22.14
C ASP A 691 36.83 -16.57 20.84
N ARG A 692 36.70 -15.59 19.92
CA ARG A 692 36.15 -15.79 18.56
C ARG A 692 36.88 -16.90 17.83
N ALA A 693 38.21 -16.83 17.81
CA ALA A 693 39.05 -17.83 17.17
C ALA A 693 38.91 -19.22 17.81
N VAL A 694 38.77 -19.28 19.14
CA VAL A 694 38.57 -20.54 19.87
C VAL A 694 37.22 -21.17 19.54
N LEU A 695 36.14 -20.38 19.54
CA LEU A 695 34.79 -20.86 19.24
C LEU A 695 34.68 -21.34 17.79
N LEU A 696 35.15 -20.56 16.81
CA LEU A 696 35.16 -20.95 15.40
C LEU A 696 35.94 -22.25 15.19
N ARG A 697 37.15 -22.38 15.76
CA ARG A 697 37.93 -23.63 15.66
C ARG A 697 37.24 -24.81 16.33
N ARG A 698 36.50 -24.61 17.43
CA ARG A 698 35.70 -25.67 18.05
C ARG A 698 34.51 -26.09 17.18
N LEU A 699 33.84 -25.16 16.51
CA LEU A 699 32.80 -25.47 15.53
C LEU A 699 33.36 -26.29 14.37
N LEU A 700 34.52 -25.91 13.83
CA LEU A 700 35.20 -26.68 12.78
C LEU A 700 35.63 -28.07 13.27
N ALA A 701 36.14 -28.18 14.50
CA ALA A 701 36.48 -29.46 15.12
C ALA A 701 35.25 -30.35 15.32
N ALA A 702 34.12 -29.78 15.76
CA ALA A 702 32.84 -30.49 15.90
C ALA A 702 32.31 -30.97 14.55
N ALA A 703 32.39 -30.14 13.50
CA ALA A 703 32.05 -30.56 12.14
C ALA A 703 32.93 -31.72 11.64
N THR A 704 34.21 -31.73 12.01
CA THR A 704 35.16 -32.79 11.63
C THR A 704 34.93 -34.08 12.41
N ALA A 705 34.55 -33.98 13.68
CA ALA A 705 34.25 -35.13 14.53
C ALA A 705 32.86 -35.76 14.26
N CYS A 706 31.96 -35.02 13.61
CA CYS A 706 30.60 -35.46 13.32
C CYS A 706 30.59 -36.54 12.22
N GLN A 707 30.03 -37.71 12.55
CA GLN A 707 29.93 -38.85 11.62
C GLN A 707 28.81 -38.66 10.56
N ASP A 708 27.79 -37.86 10.87
CA ASP A 708 26.70 -37.55 9.94
C ASP A 708 27.11 -36.41 9.00
N ALA A 709 27.23 -36.73 7.72
CA ALA A 709 27.64 -35.79 6.68
C ALA A 709 26.69 -34.57 6.54
N ARG A 710 25.38 -34.73 6.76
CA ARG A 710 24.41 -33.62 6.66
C ARG A 710 24.57 -32.67 7.83
N ARG A 711 24.70 -33.19 9.06
CA ARG A 711 24.97 -32.37 10.26
C ARG A 711 26.33 -31.69 10.17
N ALA A 712 27.38 -32.40 9.77
CA ALA A 712 28.71 -31.83 9.58
C ALA A 712 28.71 -30.67 8.58
N ARG A 713 27.96 -30.80 7.47
CA ARG A 713 27.76 -29.72 6.48
C ARG A 713 27.05 -28.52 7.09
N TRP A 714 25.96 -28.73 7.82
CA TRP A 714 25.25 -27.64 8.49
C TRP A 714 26.15 -26.88 9.46
N ILE A 715 26.93 -27.57 10.30
CA ILE A 715 27.86 -26.94 11.26
C ILE A 715 28.89 -26.05 10.54
N ARG A 716 29.42 -26.50 9.38
CA ARG A 716 30.35 -25.69 8.56
C ARG A 716 29.67 -24.44 8.00
N LEU A 717 28.42 -24.54 7.53
CA LEU A 717 27.65 -23.39 7.05
C LEU A 717 27.34 -22.41 8.18
N ILE A 718 27.04 -22.89 9.39
CA ILE A 718 26.88 -22.03 10.57
C ILE A 718 28.19 -21.34 10.92
N ALA A 719 29.32 -22.07 10.97
CA ALA A 719 30.63 -21.49 11.25
C ALA A 719 31.00 -20.39 10.25
N ALA A 720 30.68 -20.58 8.97
CA ALA A 720 30.84 -19.55 7.94
C ALA A 720 29.88 -18.38 8.10
N GLY A 721 28.60 -18.65 8.40
CA GLY A 721 27.59 -17.62 8.68
C GLY A 721 27.89 -16.80 9.94
N CYS A 722 28.85 -17.21 10.77
CA CYS A 722 29.37 -16.42 11.88
C CYS A 722 30.38 -15.35 11.43
N LEU A 723 30.99 -15.44 10.23
CA LEU A 723 32.02 -14.50 9.79
C LEU A 723 31.53 -13.05 9.76
N PRO A 724 30.31 -12.73 9.28
CA PRO A 724 29.80 -11.35 9.32
C PRO A 724 29.52 -10.83 10.73
N TYR A 725 29.41 -11.71 11.72
CA TYR A 725 29.28 -11.33 13.14
C TYR A 725 30.66 -11.10 13.79
N ALA A 726 31.74 -11.59 13.17
CA ALA A 726 33.11 -11.50 13.67
C ALA A 726 33.79 -10.20 13.19
N SER A 727 33.47 -9.08 13.85
CA SER A 727 33.97 -7.74 13.49
C SER A 727 35.50 -7.60 13.42
N VAL A 728 36.21 -8.37 14.24
CA VAL A 728 37.68 -8.44 14.28
C VAL A 728 38.03 -9.92 14.41
N LEU A 729 38.68 -10.46 13.40
CA LEU A 729 39.11 -11.86 13.31
C LEU A 729 40.45 -11.92 12.57
N ASP A 730 41.36 -12.78 13.04
CA ASP A 730 42.63 -13.00 12.34
C ASP A 730 42.39 -13.63 10.98
N GLU A 731 43.05 -13.11 9.94
CA GLU A 731 42.92 -13.59 8.56
C GLU A 731 43.19 -15.09 8.43
N ALA A 732 44.10 -15.64 9.24
CA ALA A 732 44.36 -17.08 9.29
C ALA A 732 43.12 -17.89 9.69
N VAL A 733 42.35 -17.43 10.68
CA VAL A 733 41.13 -18.12 11.14
C VAL A 733 40.00 -17.95 10.12
N ARG A 734 39.89 -16.76 9.53
CA ARG A 734 38.93 -16.50 8.44
C ARG A 734 39.20 -17.45 7.27
N GLY A 735 40.46 -17.58 6.86
CA GLY A 735 40.92 -18.54 5.85
C GLY A 735 40.64 -20.00 6.25
N GLU A 736 40.90 -20.41 7.49
CA GLU A 736 40.57 -21.76 7.99
C GLU A 736 39.07 -22.09 7.81
N VAL A 737 38.17 -21.15 8.12
CA VAL A 737 36.71 -21.33 7.96
C VAL A 737 36.32 -21.42 6.48
N LEU A 738 36.85 -20.52 5.65
CA LEU A 738 36.57 -20.49 4.21
C LEU A 738 37.10 -21.74 3.48
N GLU A 739 38.28 -22.25 3.84
CA GLU A 739 38.82 -23.49 3.28
C GLU A 739 37.98 -24.72 3.63
N GLN A 740 37.30 -24.72 4.78
CA GLN A 740 36.36 -25.79 5.14
C GLN A 740 35.04 -25.72 4.35
N LEU A 741 34.68 -24.55 3.80
CA LEU A 741 33.54 -24.39 2.90
C LEU A 741 33.85 -24.83 1.47
N ARG A 742 35.10 -24.69 1.01
CA ARG A 742 35.50 -24.98 -0.37
C ARG A 742 35.05 -26.37 -0.86
N PRO A 743 35.24 -27.48 -0.10
CA PRO A 743 34.74 -28.79 -0.51
C PRO A 743 33.21 -28.88 -0.59
N LEU A 744 32.48 -28.13 0.26
CA LEU A 744 31.02 -28.10 0.24
C LEU A 744 30.50 -27.39 -1.00
N LEU A 745 31.10 -26.27 -1.36
CA LEU A 745 30.78 -25.51 -2.57
C LEU A 745 31.12 -26.30 -3.84
N ALA A 746 32.20 -27.09 -3.82
CA ALA A 746 32.57 -27.96 -4.94
C ALA A 746 31.55 -29.10 -5.17
N MET A 747 30.88 -29.56 -4.10
CA MET A 747 29.87 -30.62 -4.15
C MET A 747 28.43 -30.09 -4.30
N PHE A 748 28.24 -28.78 -4.52
CA PHE A 748 26.91 -28.19 -4.63
C PHE A 748 26.24 -28.61 -5.96
N PRO A 749 25.03 -29.21 -5.93
CA PRO A 749 24.37 -29.71 -7.14
C PRO A 749 23.82 -28.58 -8.01
N ASN A 750 23.84 -28.81 -9.33
CA ASN A 750 23.69 -27.79 -10.37
C ASN A 750 22.27 -27.21 -10.52
N GLU A 751 21.21 -27.95 -10.19
CA GLU A 751 19.82 -27.47 -10.29
C GLU A 751 18.88 -28.45 -9.58
N ALA A 752 17.95 -27.92 -8.76
CA ALA A 752 16.83 -28.65 -8.14
C ALA A 752 17.13 -30.05 -7.55
N GLY A 753 18.33 -30.27 -7.02
CA GLY A 753 18.64 -31.49 -6.27
C GLY A 753 17.82 -31.50 -4.98
N ALA A 754 16.89 -32.45 -4.87
CA ALA A 754 16.02 -32.71 -3.72
C ALA A 754 16.73 -32.95 -2.37
N ASP A 755 18.06 -32.81 -2.32
CA ASP A 755 18.93 -33.12 -1.18
C ASP A 755 19.32 -31.89 -0.34
N TYR A 756 19.28 -30.67 -0.91
CA TYR A 756 19.58 -29.43 -0.20
C TYR A 756 18.31 -28.67 0.18
N GLU A 757 18.21 -28.27 1.44
CA GLU A 757 17.04 -27.56 1.95
C GLU A 757 17.17 -26.04 1.74
N PRO A 758 16.05 -25.30 1.55
CA PRO A 758 16.06 -23.83 1.41
C PRO A 758 16.88 -23.10 2.48
N ARG A 759 16.97 -23.67 3.69
CA ARG A 759 17.77 -23.15 4.81
C ARG A 759 19.28 -23.15 4.57
N GLU A 760 19.82 -24.12 3.84
CA GLU A 760 21.26 -24.20 3.54
C GLU A 760 21.68 -23.09 2.58
N TRP A 761 20.81 -22.74 1.62
CA TRP A 761 20.99 -21.56 0.76
C TRP A 761 20.98 -20.27 1.57
N GLN A 762 20.03 -20.11 2.49
CA GLN A 762 19.97 -18.94 3.37
C GLN A 762 21.23 -18.82 4.23
N ALA A 763 21.72 -19.93 4.79
CA ALA A 763 22.95 -19.93 5.57
C ALA A 763 24.19 -19.53 4.74
N LEU A 764 24.25 -19.96 3.47
CA LEU A 764 25.33 -19.58 2.56
C LEU A 764 25.26 -18.10 2.15
N TYR A 765 24.07 -17.58 1.85
CA TYR A 765 23.89 -16.16 1.56
C TYR A 765 24.19 -15.27 2.78
N ALA A 766 23.96 -15.79 3.99
CA ALA A 766 24.28 -15.07 5.22
C ALA A 766 25.79 -14.87 5.45
N VAL A 767 26.67 -15.47 4.64
CA VAL A 767 28.14 -15.25 4.70
C VAL A 767 28.54 -13.94 4.01
N GLY A 768 27.80 -13.50 2.98
CA GLY A 768 28.02 -12.20 2.33
C GLY A 768 29.40 -12.02 1.67
N GLU A 769 29.99 -10.82 1.82
CA GLU A 769 31.26 -10.42 1.20
C GLU A 769 32.46 -11.28 1.59
N ASP A 770 32.42 -11.97 2.75
CA ASP A 770 33.47 -12.89 3.17
C ASP A 770 33.66 -14.07 2.19
N LEU A 771 32.68 -14.34 1.31
CA LEU A 771 32.83 -15.34 0.24
C LEU A 771 33.66 -14.84 -0.94
N LEU A 772 33.79 -13.53 -1.17
CA LEU A 772 34.46 -12.98 -2.36
C LEU A 772 35.83 -13.61 -2.63
N PRO A 773 36.73 -13.82 -1.64
CA PRO A 773 38.03 -14.45 -1.87
C PRO A 773 37.98 -15.86 -2.50
N LEU A 774 36.89 -16.61 -2.30
CA LEU A 774 36.69 -17.94 -2.91
C LEU A 774 36.08 -17.86 -4.32
N LEU A 775 35.43 -16.73 -4.65
CA LEU A 775 34.69 -16.48 -5.88
C LEU A 775 35.57 -15.75 -6.90
N THR A 776 36.68 -16.39 -7.28
CA THR A 776 37.62 -15.86 -8.29
C THR A 776 37.41 -16.57 -9.62
N PRO A 777 37.79 -15.94 -10.76
CA PRO A 777 37.74 -16.58 -12.07
C PRO A 777 38.56 -17.86 -12.14
N ASP A 778 39.67 -17.99 -11.41
CA ASP A 778 40.54 -19.20 -11.41
C ASP A 778 40.09 -20.29 -10.42
N THR A 779 38.87 -20.21 -9.88
CA THR A 779 38.40 -21.16 -8.86
C THR A 779 38.10 -22.55 -9.44
N GLU A 780 38.27 -23.60 -8.63
CA GLU A 780 37.83 -24.98 -8.96
C GLU A 780 36.34 -25.21 -8.68
N LEU A 781 35.64 -24.20 -8.17
CA LEU A 781 34.21 -24.27 -7.87
C LEU A 781 33.36 -24.28 -9.15
N PRO A 782 32.15 -24.86 -9.10
CA PRO A 782 31.22 -24.80 -10.21
C PRO A 782 30.88 -23.35 -10.58
N LEU A 783 31.18 -22.95 -11.82
CA LEU A 783 31.11 -21.54 -12.25
C LEU A 783 29.68 -20.96 -12.18
N TRP A 784 28.64 -21.78 -12.39
CA TRP A 784 27.24 -21.37 -12.20
C TRP A 784 26.93 -20.92 -10.76
N LEU A 785 27.50 -21.61 -9.76
CA LEU A 785 27.32 -21.29 -8.34
C LEU A 785 28.03 -19.98 -8.01
N VAL A 786 29.23 -19.80 -8.59
CA VAL A 786 30.01 -18.57 -8.45
C VAL A 786 29.23 -17.38 -8.99
N CYS A 787 28.64 -17.48 -10.19
CA CYS A 787 27.79 -16.44 -10.76
C CYS A 787 26.61 -16.10 -9.84
N ARG A 788 25.89 -17.11 -9.32
CA ARG A 788 24.73 -16.91 -8.45
C ARG A 788 25.08 -16.27 -7.10
N LEU A 789 26.24 -16.60 -6.54
CA LEU A 789 26.71 -16.00 -5.29
C LEU A 789 27.17 -14.56 -5.51
N LEU A 790 27.89 -14.27 -6.61
CA LEU A 790 28.32 -12.91 -6.95
C LEU A 790 27.13 -11.98 -7.23
N GLU A 791 26.10 -12.47 -7.93
CA GLU A 791 24.84 -11.73 -8.13
C GLU A 791 24.20 -11.34 -6.78
N ARG A 792 24.14 -12.29 -5.84
CA ARG A 792 23.48 -12.07 -4.55
C ARG A 792 24.26 -11.14 -3.63
N ILE A 793 25.59 -11.19 -3.68
CA ILE A 793 26.47 -10.31 -2.90
C ILE A 793 26.37 -8.87 -3.44
N GLY A 794 26.43 -8.69 -4.76
CA GLY A 794 26.35 -7.38 -5.39
C GLY A 794 27.56 -6.48 -5.11
N GLY A 795 27.50 -5.24 -5.59
CA GLY A 795 28.57 -4.25 -5.44
C GLY A 795 29.68 -4.33 -6.52
N PRO A 796 30.50 -3.27 -6.65
CA PRO A 796 31.41 -3.09 -7.79
C PRO A 796 32.49 -4.18 -7.88
N GLU A 797 32.98 -4.68 -6.74
CA GLU A 797 33.96 -5.76 -6.72
C GLU A 797 33.36 -7.11 -7.16
N ALA A 798 32.13 -7.42 -6.74
CA ALA A 798 31.44 -8.63 -7.15
C ALA A 798 31.10 -8.62 -8.64
N VAL A 799 30.66 -7.46 -9.18
CA VAL A 799 30.39 -7.27 -10.61
C VAL A 799 31.67 -7.45 -11.44
N GLY A 800 32.80 -6.89 -11.00
CA GLY A 800 34.08 -7.07 -11.67
C GLY A 800 34.54 -8.53 -11.71
N ARG A 801 34.37 -9.27 -10.60
CA ARG A 801 34.67 -10.72 -10.55
C ARG A 801 33.71 -11.54 -11.41
N LEU A 802 32.43 -11.17 -11.44
CA LEU A 802 31.40 -11.82 -12.25
C LEU A 802 31.71 -11.70 -13.74
N ALA A 803 32.17 -10.53 -14.20
CA ALA A 803 32.61 -10.33 -15.58
C ALA A 803 33.78 -11.25 -15.95
N ALA A 804 34.77 -11.41 -15.06
CA ALA A 804 35.91 -12.30 -15.29
C ALA A 804 35.50 -13.79 -15.32
N VAL A 805 34.60 -14.20 -14.42
CA VAL A 805 34.03 -15.57 -14.41
C VAL A 805 33.25 -15.84 -15.68
N ASN A 806 32.44 -14.88 -16.15
CA ASN A 806 31.69 -14.99 -17.38
C ASN A 806 32.59 -15.21 -18.59
N ALA A 807 33.68 -14.43 -18.71
CA ALA A 807 34.66 -14.58 -19.77
C ALA A 807 35.29 -15.98 -19.79
N ARG A 808 35.55 -16.57 -18.61
CA ARG A 808 36.04 -17.95 -18.49
C ARG A 808 34.99 -18.97 -18.92
N ILE A 809 33.73 -18.84 -18.48
CA ILE A 809 32.63 -19.72 -18.90
C ILE A 809 32.52 -19.69 -20.43
N ALA A 810 32.53 -18.51 -21.04
CA ALA A 810 32.47 -18.38 -22.50
C ALA A 810 33.66 -19.06 -23.22
N ALA A 811 34.84 -19.09 -22.61
CA ALA A 811 36.02 -19.76 -23.18
C ALA A 811 36.02 -21.29 -22.98
N GLU A 812 35.45 -21.79 -21.88
CA GLU A 812 35.54 -23.20 -21.47
C GLU A 812 34.26 -24.02 -21.72
N GLN A 813 33.10 -23.35 -21.72
CA GLN A 813 31.77 -23.98 -21.65
C GLN A 813 30.79 -23.24 -22.55
N GLY A 814 30.56 -23.74 -23.77
CA GLY A 814 29.51 -23.23 -24.66
C GLY A 814 28.11 -23.76 -24.30
N GLY A 815 27.06 -23.02 -24.65
CA GLY A 815 25.67 -23.48 -24.54
C GLY A 815 24.88 -22.84 -23.39
N GLN A 816 24.09 -23.64 -22.67
CA GLN A 816 23.23 -23.18 -21.57
C GLN A 816 23.99 -22.53 -20.38
N PRO A 817 25.17 -23.04 -19.94
CA PRO A 817 25.92 -22.41 -18.85
C PRO A 817 26.43 -20.99 -19.20
N GLU A 818 26.88 -20.79 -20.44
CA GLU A 818 27.27 -19.48 -20.97
C GLU A 818 26.09 -18.51 -20.95
N LEU A 819 24.92 -18.96 -21.42
CA LEU A 819 23.69 -18.19 -21.42
C LEU A 819 23.33 -17.68 -20.02
N THR A 820 23.20 -18.58 -19.04
CA THR A 820 22.82 -18.22 -17.67
C THR A 820 23.81 -17.24 -17.06
N SER A 821 25.12 -17.46 -17.28
CA SER A 821 26.13 -16.55 -16.77
C SER A 821 26.03 -15.14 -17.37
N ARG A 822 25.72 -15.04 -18.68
CA ARG A 822 25.57 -13.75 -19.37
C ARG A 822 24.30 -13.02 -18.97
N GLN A 823 23.21 -13.73 -18.69
CA GLN A 823 21.99 -13.15 -18.12
C GLN A 823 22.29 -12.49 -16.77
N VAL A 824 23.01 -13.19 -15.89
CA VAL A 824 23.39 -12.67 -14.58
C VAL A 824 24.30 -11.45 -14.69
N LEU A 825 25.27 -11.45 -15.61
CA LEU A 825 26.15 -10.31 -15.85
C LEU A 825 25.41 -9.09 -16.40
N ALA A 826 24.55 -9.27 -17.41
CA ALA A 826 23.77 -8.18 -17.99
C ALA A 826 22.86 -7.54 -16.94
N ARG A 827 22.20 -8.35 -16.11
CA ARG A 827 21.37 -7.87 -15.01
C ARG A 827 22.20 -7.11 -13.95
N ALA A 828 23.40 -7.56 -13.65
CA ALA A 828 24.27 -6.89 -12.70
C ALA A 828 24.69 -5.48 -13.19
N TYR A 829 24.98 -5.32 -14.49
CA TYR A 829 25.23 -4.00 -15.07
C TYR A 829 23.98 -3.12 -15.12
N GLN A 830 22.81 -3.71 -15.39
CA GLN A 830 21.52 -3.02 -15.31
C GLN A 830 21.26 -2.47 -13.90
N GLU A 831 21.45 -3.29 -12.86
CA GLU A 831 21.25 -2.88 -11.46
C GLU A 831 22.28 -1.83 -11.01
N ALA A 832 23.48 -1.83 -11.61
CA ALA A 832 24.49 -0.80 -11.42
C ALA A 832 24.21 0.50 -12.21
N GLY A 833 23.29 0.46 -13.20
CA GLY A 833 22.98 1.59 -14.09
C GLY A 833 24.10 1.91 -15.10
N ASP A 834 24.99 0.97 -15.38
CA ASP A 834 26.15 1.15 -16.28
C ASP A 834 25.79 0.70 -17.71
N LEU A 835 25.15 1.58 -18.48
CA LEU A 835 24.74 1.32 -19.86
C LEU A 835 25.92 1.03 -20.81
N GLU A 836 27.11 1.55 -20.50
CA GLU A 836 28.31 1.37 -21.32
C GLU A 836 28.76 -0.10 -21.32
N GLN A 837 28.67 -0.76 -20.16
CA GLN A 837 28.98 -2.18 -20.02
C GLN A 837 27.77 -3.10 -20.24
N GLU A 838 26.56 -2.60 -19.99
CA GLU A 838 25.33 -3.37 -20.18
C GLU A 838 25.08 -3.71 -21.66
N ILE A 839 25.19 -2.73 -22.58
CA ILE A 839 24.89 -2.94 -24.00
C ILE A 839 25.75 -4.05 -24.61
N PRO A 840 27.10 -4.04 -24.48
CA PRO A 840 27.93 -5.13 -24.98
C PRO A 840 27.60 -6.49 -24.36
N ALA A 841 27.29 -6.52 -23.06
CA ALA A 841 26.89 -7.75 -22.37
C ALA A 841 25.55 -8.30 -22.92
N LEU A 842 24.58 -7.42 -23.20
CA LEU A 842 23.29 -7.77 -23.79
C LEU A 842 23.43 -8.20 -25.26
N GLU A 843 24.31 -7.59 -26.05
CA GLU A 843 24.59 -8.04 -27.43
C GLU A 843 25.11 -9.47 -27.46
N GLN A 844 26.07 -9.74 -26.58
CA GLN A 844 26.64 -11.06 -26.37
C GLN A 844 25.61 -12.07 -25.84
N LEU A 845 24.73 -11.64 -24.94
CA LEU A 845 23.64 -12.48 -24.43
C LEU A 845 22.65 -12.84 -25.54
N VAL A 846 22.25 -11.86 -26.35
CA VAL A 846 21.34 -12.07 -27.48
C VAL A 846 21.93 -13.08 -28.45
N GLU A 847 23.18 -12.88 -28.88
CA GLU A 847 23.86 -13.80 -29.81
C GLU A 847 23.85 -15.25 -29.30
N VAL A 848 24.24 -15.47 -28.04
CA VAL A 848 24.27 -16.81 -27.44
C VAL A 848 22.85 -17.36 -27.26
N SER A 849 21.90 -16.56 -26.79
CA SER A 849 20.51 -17.00 -26.59
C SER A 849 19.85 -17.43 -27.90
N GLU A 850 20.13 -16.74 -29.01
CA GLU A 850 19.66 -17.10 -30.34
C GLU A 850 20.29 -18.41 -30.84
N GLN A 851 21.58 -18.62 -30.59
CA GLN A 851 22.27 -19.86 -30.95
C GLN A 851 21.79 -21.07 -30.13
N VAL A 852 21.53 -20.88 -28.84
CA VAL A 852 21.23 -21.98 -27.90
C VAL A 852 19.75 -22.33 -27.85
N MET A 853 18.87 -21.32 -27.78
CA MET A 853 17.42 -21.50 -27.58
C MET A 853 16.60 -21.15 -28.83
N GLY A 854 17.22 -20.49 -29.82
CA GLY A 854 16.54 -20.00 -31.01
C GLY A 854 15.88 -18.63 -30.79
N HIS A 855 15.52 -17.99 -31.91
CA HIS A 855 14.96 -16.62 -31.93
C HIS A 855 13.59 -16.49 -31.25
N GLY A 856 12.82 -17.58 -31.13
CA GLY A 856 11.44 -17.57 -30.59
C GLY A 856 11.32 -17.97 -29.12
N HIS A 857 12.43 -18.19 -28.41
CA HIS A 857 12.37 -18.52 -26.99
C HIS A 857 12.04 -17.27 -26.16
N PRO A 858 11.16 -17.34 -25.14
CA PRO A 858 10.80 -16.18 -24.31
C PRO A 858 11.99 -15.45 -23.69
N ASP A 859 13.02 -16.19 -23.25
CA ASP A 859 14.23 -15.59 -22.67
C ASP A 859 15.10 -14.87 -23.72
N THR A 860 15.15 -15.40 -24.95
CA THR A 860 15.80 -14.73 -26.09
C THR A 860 15.05 -13.44 -26.44
N PHE A 861 13.72 -13.50 -26.44
CA PHE A 861 12.88 -12.33 -26.65
C PHE A 861 13.12 -11.26 -25.57
N ALA A 862 13.14 -11.64 -24.28
CA ALA A 862 13.39 -10.72 -23.18
C ALA A 862 14.77 -10.05 -23.29
N ALA A 863 15.82 -10.81 -23.65
CA ALA A 863 17.17 -10.27 -23.86
C ALA A 863 17.21 -9.27 -25.04
N ARG A 864 16.57 -9.60 -26.17
CA ARG A 864 16.49 -8.71 -27.34
C ARG A 864 15.71 -7.43 -27.04
N LEU A 865 14.60 -7.55 -26.29
CA LEU A 865 13.80 -6.41 -25.87
C LEU A 865 14.60 -5.49 -24.95
N ARG A 866 15.27 -6.04 -23.93
CA ARG A 866 16.13 -5.24 -23.03
C ARG A 866 17.27 -4.57 -23.77
N LEU A 867 17.88 -5.24 -24.75
CA LEU A 867 18.90 -4.62 -25.61
C LEU A 867 18.34 -3.40 -26.38
N ALA A 868 17.12 -3.50 -26.90
CA ALA A 868 16.46 -2.37 -27.58
C ALA A 868 16.17 -1.21 -26.60
N ASP A 869 15.69 -1.51 -25.38
CA ASP A 869 15.49 -0.52 -24.31
C ASP A 869 16.83 0.15 -23.91
N ALA A 870 17.90 -0.61 -23.71
CA ALA A 870 19.21 -0.08 -23.34
C ALA A 870 19.80 0.84 -24.43
N TYR A 871 19.60 0.50 -25.71
CA TYR A 871 19.96 1.39 -26.82
C TYR A 871 19.15 2.69 -26.83
N LEU A 872 17.87 2.63 -26.47
CA LEU A 872 17.02 3.81 -26.35
C LEU A 872 17.51 4.71 -25.20
N GLU A 873 17.74 4.13 -24.02
CA GLU A 873 18.27 4.81 -22.82
C GLU A 873 19.63 5.46 -23.05
N ASN A 874 20.48 4.86 -23.89
CA ASN A 874 21.78 5.42 -24.29
C ASN A 874 21.69 6.48 -25.42
N GLY A 875 20.48 6.86 -25.87
CA GLY A 875 20.26 7.84 -26.93
C GLY A 875 20.50 7.33 -28.36
N GLY A 876 20.65 6.01 -28.54
CA GLY A 876 20.85 5.32 -29.82
C GLY A 876 19.54 5.09 -30.59
N LEU A 877 18.69 6.10 -30.68
CA LEU A 877 17.30 6.01 -31.17
C LEU A 877 17.14 5.27 -32.53
N PRO A 878 17.94 5.54 -33.58
CA PRO A 878 17.81 4.81 -34.85
C PRO A 878 18.11 3.31 -34.74
N THR A 879 19.03 2.91 -33.85
CA THR A 879 19.36 1.51 -33.62
C THR A 879 18.28 0.83 -32.79
N ALA A 880 17.77 1.50 -31.75
CA ALA A 880 16.64 1.02 -30.96
C ALA A 880 15.41 0.77 -31.85
N LEU A 881 15.03 1.73 -32.70
CA LEU A 881 13.91 1.59 -33.63
C LEU A 881 14.06 0.38 -34.55
N ARG A 882 15.23 0.20 -35.19
CA ARG A 882 15.47 -0.98 -36.03
C ARG A 882 15.34 -2.29 -35.26
N ARG A 883 15.83 -2.34 -34.02
CA ARG A 883 15.75 -3.54 -33.16
C ARG A 883 14.30 -3.84 -32.79
N TYR A 884 13.52 -2.82 -32.42
CA TYR A 884 12.09 -2.98 -32.15
C TYR A 884 11.28 -3.40 -33.38
N GLU A 885 11.56 -2.83 -34.56
CA GLU A 885 10.92 -3.22 -35.82
C GLU A 885 11.21 -4.69 -36.17
N GLN A 886 12.44 -5.14 -35.98
CA GLN A 886 12.83 -6.54 -36.15
C GLN A 886 12.10 -7.46 -35.15
N LEU A 887 12.04 -7.06 -33.88
CA LEU A 887 11.32 -7.81 -32.84
C LEU A 887 9.82 -7.91 -33.15
N LEU A 888 9.20 -6.83 -33.62
CA LEU A 888 7.79 -6.82 -33.99
C LEU A 888 7.53 -7.79 -35.15
N ALA A 889 8.35 -7.74 -36.20
CA ALA A 889 8.22 -8.62 -37.36
C ALA A 889 8.36 -10.11 -36.98
N ASP A 890 9.29 -10.43 -36.08
CA ASP A 890 9.48 -11.81 -35.59
C ASP A 890 8.30 -12.28 -34.73
N ALA A 891 7.81 -11.44 -33.83
CA ALA A 891 6.66 -11.75 -32.97
C ALA A 891 5.36 -11.92 -33.77
N GLU A 892 5.16 -11.12 -34.81
CA GLU A 892 4.03 -11.24 -35.74
C GLU A 892 4.10 -12.55 -36.53
N ALA A 893 5.29 -12.97 -36.98
CA ALA A 893 5.49 -14.24 -37.68
C ALA A 893 5.22 -15.47 -36.78
N GLN A 894 5.42 -15.34 -35.47
CA GLN A 894 5.26 -16.43 -34.49
C GLN A 894 3.90 -16.44 -33.78
N ALA A 895 3.03 -15.44 -34.03
CA ALA A 895 1.72 -15.27 -33.39
C ALA A 895 1.76 -15.23 -31.84
N ALA A 896 2.80 -14.62 -31.27
CA ALA A 896 2.98 -14.49 -29.82
C ALA A 896 2.22 -13.26 -29.26
N ALA A 897 0.92 -13.44 -28.99
CA ALA A 897 0.01 -12.33 -28.63
C ALA A 897 0.42 -11.51 -27.39
N ALA A 898 1.09 -12.11 -26.40
CA ALA A 898 1.54 -11.40 -25.20
C ALA A 898 2.74 -10.47 -25.47
N ASP A 899 3.69 -10.93 -26.30
CA ASP A 899 4.90 -10.18 -26.63
C ASP A 899 4.57 -8.98 -27.53
N LEU A 900 3.60 -9.14 -28.43
CA LEU A 900 3.13 -8.07 -29.32
C LEU A 900 2.65 -6.82 -28.58
N LEU A 901 1.93 -6.98 -27.46
CA LEU A 901 1.48 -5.83 -26.66
C LEU A 901 2.66 -5.03 -26.09
N VAL A 902 3.69 -5.73 -25.61
CA VAL A 902 4.88 -5.10 -25.04
C VAL A 902 5.68 -4.39 -26.15
N ILE A 903 5.95 -5.06 -27.27
CA ILE A 903 6.74 -4.49 -28.38
C ILE A 903 6.04 -3.28 -28.98
N ARG A 904 4.74 -3.35 -29.25
CA ARG A 904 3.98 -2.23 -29.83
C ARG A 904 3.98 -1.03 -28.90
N SER A 905 3.86 -1.25 -27.60
CA SER A 905 3.99 -0.17 -26.64
C SER A 905 5.38 0.47 -26.66
N ARG A 906 6.46 -0.33 -26.67
CA ARG A 906 7.84 0.16 -26.64
C ARG A 906 8.21 0.88 -27.93
N LEU A 907 7.91 0.27 -29.07
CA LEU A 907 8.12 0.84 -30.40
C LEU A 907 7.29 2.10 -30.63
N GLY A 908 6.01 2.10 -30.20
CA GLY A 908 5.16 3.29 -30.27
C GLY A 908 5.77 4.47 -29.51
N ALA A 909 6.25 4.23 -28.28
CA ALA A 909 6.91 5.25 -27.47
C ALA A 909 8.22 5.74 -28.13
N ALA A 910 9.05 4.83 -28.65
CA ALA A 910 10.27 5.18 -29.37
C ALA A 910 9.98 5.98 -30.65
N TYR A 911 8.88 5.71 -31.37
CA TYR A 911 8.48 6.53 -32.51
C TYR A 911 7.99 7.92 -32.10
N LEU A 912 7.32 8.08 -30.95
CA LEU A 912 6.98 9.41 -30.43
C LEU A 912 8.25 10.19 -30.07
N GLU A 913 9.21 9.55 -29.41
CA GLU A 913 10.52 10.16 -29.11
C GLU A 913 11.30 10.52 -30.39
N ALA A 914 11.08 9.78 -31.48
CA ALA A 914 11.62 10.08 -32.80
C ALA A 914 10.78 11.10 -33.60
N GLY A 915 9.71 11.67 -33.02
CA GLY A 915 8.79 12.58 -33.70
C GLY A 915 8.04 11.93 -34.88
N ALA A 916 8.08 10.60 -35.01
CA ALA A 916 7.44 9.82 -36.06
C ALA A 916 5.99 9.49 -35.69
N VAL A 917 5.22 10.52 -35.34
CA VAL A 917 3.84 10.43 -34.83
C VAL A 917 2.93 9.60 -35.73
N GLY A 918 3.04 9.75 -37.06
CA GLY A 918 2.25 8.99 -38.03
C GLY A 918 2.52 7.49 -38.05
N ARG A 919 3.63 7.03 -37.47
CA ARG A 919 3.93 5.60 -37.24
C ARG A 919 3.55 5.14 -35.84
N ALA A 920 3.64 6.02 -34.84
CA ALA A 920 3.26 5.73 -33.47
C ALA A 920 1.75 5.51 -33.28
N LEU A 921 0.91 6.40 -33.83
CA LEU A 921 -0.54 6.35 -33.62
C LEU A 921 -1.18 5.01 -34.05
N PRO A 922 -0.94 4.49 -35.27
CA PRO A 922 -1.52 3.19 -35.67
C PRO A 922 -1.07 2.03 -34.77
N LEU A 923 0.15 2.07 -34.22
CA LEU A 923 0.63 1.05 -33.30
C LEU A 923 -0.08 1.13 -31.95
N PHE A 924 -0.34 2.32 -31.43
CA PHE A 924 -1.09 2.49 -30.19
C PHE A 924 -2.58 2.20 -30.35
N GLU A 925 -3.18 2.48 -31.49
CA GLU A 925 -4.56 2.08 -31.82
C GLU A 925 -4.70 0.56 -31.83
N LEU A 926 -3.75 -0.13 -32.49
CA LEU A 926 -3.72 -1.58 -32.50
C LEU A 926 -3.48 -2.16 -31.10
N LEU A 927 -2.53 -1.59 -30.35
CA LEU A 927 -2.24 -1.97 -28.97
C LEU A 927 -3.48 -1.88 -28.08
N ALA A 928 -4.22 -0.77 -28.13
CA ALA A 928 -5.45 -0.59 -27.36
C ALA A 928 -6.50 -1.64 -27.74
N THR A 929 -6.75 -1.81 -29.04
CA THR A 929 -7.75 -2.76 -29.54
C THR A 929 -7.46 -4.20 -29.12
N GLU A 930 -6.20 -4.63 -29.20
CA GLU A 930 -5.81 -5.99 -28.82
C GLU A 930 -5.78 -6.20 -27.31
N ALA A 931 -5.30 -5.23 -26.54
CA ALA A 931 -5.32 -5.29 -25.08
C ALA A 931 -6.76 -5.41 -24.57
N GLU A 932 -7.69 -4.64 -25.14
CA GLU A 932 -9.12 -4.75 -24.87
C GLU A 932 -9.69 -6.13 -25.21
N ALA A 933 -9.33 -6.68 -26.38
CA ALA A 933 -9.80 -7.99 -26.82
C ALA A 933 -9.26 -9.15 -25.96
N LEU A 934 -8.00 -9.06 -25.50
CA LEU A 934 -7.32 -10.13 -24.75
C LEU A 934 -7.59 -10.10 -23.24
N LYS A 935 -7.64 -8.90 -22.64
CA LYS A 935 -7.68 -8.72 -21.18
C LYS A 935 -8.99 -8.08 -20.69
N GLY A 936 -9.78 -7.53 -21.60
CA GLY A 936 -11.02 -6.82 -21.31
C GLY A 936 -10.81 -5.31 -21.13
N LEU A 937 -11.87 -4.54 -21.40
CA LEU A 937 -11.87 -3.07 -21.39
C LEU A 937 -11.46 -2.43 -20.06
N GLU A 938 -11.74 -3.10 -18.93
CA GLU A 938 -11.47 -2.60 -17.57
C GLU A 938 -10.14 -3.16 -17.00
N SER A 939 -9.32 -3.85 -17.80
CA SER A 939 -8.02 -4.34 -17.33
C SER A 939 -6.99 -3.21 -17.21
N PRO A 940 -6.08 -3.24 -16.21
CA PRO A 940 -5.00 -2.26 -16.08
C PRO A 940 -4.19 -2.11 -17.38
N GLU A 941 -3.94 -3.21 -18.09
CA GLU A 941 -3.18 -3.21 -19.34
C GLU A 941 -3.93 -2.52 -20.49
N ALA A 942 -5.24 -2.72 -20.61
CA ALA A 942 -6.06 -2.03 -21.62
C ALA A 942 -6.18 -0.53 -21.31
N LEU A 943 -6.33 -0.16 -20.04
CA LEU A 943 -6.35 1.23 -19.60
C LEU A 943 -5.01 1.93 -19.88
N ALA A 944 -3.90 1.28 -19.57
CA ALA A 944 -2.57 1.80 -19.87
C ALA A 944 -2.34 1.96 -21.39
N ALA A 945 -2.80 1.01 -22.21
CA ALA A 945 -2.71 1.08 -23.66
C ALA A 945 -3.50 2.27 -24.24
N ARG A 946 -4.75 2.46 -23.79
CA ARG A 946 -5.59 3.61 -24.17
C ARG A 946 -5.01 4.93 -23.69
N GLY A 947 -4.40 4.96 -22.50
CA GLY A 947 -3.71 6.14 -21.97
C GLY A 947 -2.51 6.54 -22.82
N ARG A 948 -1.73 5.57 -23.30
CA ARG A 948 -0.64 5.80 -24.24
C ARG A 948 -1.14 6.31 -25.59
N LEU A 949 -2.27 5.79 -26.09
CA LEU A 949 -2.89 6.32 -27.31
C LEU A 949 -3.33 7.79 -27.14
N ALA A 950 -3.99 8.12 -26.02
CA ALA A 950 -4.40 9.49 -25.73
C ALA A 950 -3.20 10.44 -25.57
N ALA A 951 -2.14 10.00 -24.90
CA ALA A 951 -0.89 10.75 -24.81
C ALA A 951 -0.23 10.94 -26.19
N ALA A 952 -0.23 9.92 -27.04
CA ALA A 952 0.27 10.02 -28.41
C ALA A 952 -0.54 11.00 -29.26
N GLN A 953 -1.86 11.05 -29.10
CA GLN A 953 -2.74 12.03 -29.75
C GLN A 953 -2.44 13.46 -29.27
N ARG A 954 -2.17 13.64 -27.98
CA ARG A 954 -1.74 14.94 -27.41
C ARG A 954 -0.43 15.39 -28.07
N ASP A 955 0.57 14.52 -28.07
CA ASP A 955 1.90 14.83 -28.64
C ASP A 955 1.83 15.05 -30.18
N ALA A 956 0.81 14.50 -30.85
CA ALA A 956 0.50 14.76 -32.26
C ALA A 956 -0.11 16.14 -32.53
N GLY A 957 -0.56 16.84 -31.49
CA GLY A 957 -1.34 18.07 -31.57
C GLY A 957 -2.84 17.88 -31.77
N ASP A 958 -3.36 16.65 -31.73
CA ASP A 958 -4.81 16.38 -31.66
C ASP A 958 -5.29 16.49 -30.20
N LEU A 959 -5.22 17.71 -29.68
CA LEU A 959 -5.56 17.99 -28.28
C LEU A 959 -7.04 17.72 -27.99
N ALA A 960 -7.93 17.95 -28.96
CA ALA A 960 -9.36 17.69 -28.81
C ALA A 960 -9.67 16.19 -28.73
N GLY A 961 -9.05 15.38 -29.60
CA GLY A 961 -9.14 13.93 -29.56
C GLY A 961 -8.54 13.36 -28.27
N ALA A 962 -7.35 13.84 -27.87
CA ALA A 962 -6.69 13.42 -26.65
C ALA A 962 -7.50 13.72 -25.39
N LEU A 963 -8.05 14.94 -25.26
CA LEU A 963 -8.90 15.31 -24.13
C LEU A 963 -10.15 14.43 -24.05
N THR A 964 -10.80 14.20 -25.20
CA THR A 964 -11.96 13.29 -25.26
C THR A 964 -11.55 11.87 -24.83
N ALA A 965 -10.43 11.36 -25.32
CA ALA A 965 -9.95 10.03 -24.98
C ALA A 965 -9.60 9.90 -23.48
N PHE A 966 -8.96 10.92 -22.90
CA PHE A 966 -8.66 10.98 -21.47
C PHE A 966 -9.94 11.07 -20.61
N GLU A 967 -10.95 11.83 -21.03
CA GLU A 967 -12.24 11.91 -20.32
C GLU A 967 -12.90 10.53 -20.20
N TRP A 968 -13.01 9.78 -21.31
CA TRP A 968 -13.56 8.43 -21.28
C TRP A 968 -12.66 7.45 -20.51
N LEU A 969 -11.34 7.57 -20.67
CA LEU A 969 -10.39 6.69 -20.02
C LEU A 969 -10.40 6.85 -18.49
N LEU A 970 -10.53 8.08 -18.00
CA LEU A 970 -10.59 8.36 -16.56
C LEU A 970 -11.79 7.70 -15.91
N VAL A 971 -12.97 7.77 -16.55
CA VAL A 971 -14.18 7.09 -16.08
C VAL A 971 -13.95 5.58 -15.95
N ASP A 972 -13.31 4.97 -16.96
CA ASP A 972 -13.03 3.54 -16.94
C ASP A 972 -11.95 3.17 -15.89
N ALA A 973 -10.91 4.00 -15.73
CA ALA A 973 -9.83 3.78 -14.77
C ALA A 973 -10.26 3.97 -13.31
N GLU A 974 -11.03 5.02 -13.00
CA GLU A 974 -11.60 5.25 -11.67
C GLU A 974 -12.55 4.13 -11.26
N ARG A 975 -13.33 3.61 -12.22
CA ARG A 975 -14.22 2.48 -11.98
C ARG A 975 -13.48 1.17 -11.72
N ALA A 976 -12.41 0.90 -12.48
CA ALA A 976 -11.70 -0.37 -12.42
C ALA A 976 -10.66 -0.43 -11.28
N LEU A 977 -9.92 0.67 -11.07
CA LEU A 977 -8.74 0.73 -10.20
C LEU A 977 -8.95 1.62 -8.96
N GLY A 978 -9.90 2.56 -9.03
CA GLY A 978 -10.12 3.60 -8.01
C GLY A 978 -9.34 4.89 -8.28
N GLU A 979 -9.80 5.99 -7.68
CA GLU A 979 -9.26 7.35 -7.87
C GLU A 979 -7.82 7.53 -7.37
N ASP A 980 -7.46 6.85 -6.26
CA ASP A 980 -6.15 6.92 -5.62
C ASP A 980 -5.12 5.91 -6.21
N HIS A 981 -5.49 5.13 -7.22
CA HIS A 981 -4.60 4.15 -7.82
C HIS A 981 -3.46 4.85 -8.61
N PRO A 982 -2.20 4.36 -8.56
CA PRO A 982 -1.09 4.97 -9.29
C PRO A 982 -1.37 5.22 -10.77
N ASP A 983 -1.96 4.23 -11.46
CA ASP A 983 -2.27 4.35 -12.89
C ASP A 983 -3.36 5.39 -13.17
N THR A 984 -4.39 5.48 -12.32
CA THR A 984 -5.41 6.53 -12.40
C THR A 984 -4.81 7.91 -12.20
N LEU A 985 -3.90 8.07 -11.23
CA LEU A 985 -3.20 9.33 -10.96
C LEU A 985 -2.27 9.74 -12.11
N VAL A 986 -1.63 8.78 -12.80
CA VAL A 986 -0.88 9.04 -14.03
C VAL A 986 -1.81 9.55 -15.12
N ILE A 987 -2.95 8.88 -15.35
CA ILE A 987 -3.93 9.29 -16.37
C ILE A 987 -4.49 10.69 -16.05
N ARG A 988 -4.81 10.98 -14.78
CA ARG A 988 -5.26 12.31 -14.33
C ARG A 988 -4.20 13.38 -14.60
N THR A 989 -2.94 13.06 -14.33
CA THR A 989 -1.80 13.97 -14.57
C THR A 989 -1.64 14.26 -16.06
N ASP A 990 -1.70 13.23 -16.91
CA ASP A 990 -1.56 13.38 -18.36
C ASP A 990 -2.76 14.11 -19.00
N ALA A 991 -3.97 13.89 -18.49
CA ALA A 991 -5.16 14.63 -18.88
C ALA A 991 -5.04 16.12 -18.54
N ALA A 992 -4.59 16.45 -17.33
CA ALA A 992 -4.37 17.84 -16.92
C ALA A 992 -3.22 18.50 -17.72
N ALA A 993 -2.18 17.73 -18.08
CA ALA A 993 -1.15 18.21 -19.00
C ALA A 993 -1.72 18.52 -20.39
N ALA A 994 -2.59 17.65 -20.93
CA ALA A 994 -3.27 17.92 -22.20
C ALA A 994 -4.16 19.17 -22.14
N GLN A 995 -4.81 19.43 -20.99
CA GLN A 995 -5.59 20.67 -20.77
C GLN A 995 -4.69 21.90 -20.78
N ALA A 996 -3.53 21.84 -20.12
CA ALA A 996 -2.56 22.93 -20.11
C ALA A 996 -2.05 23.23 -21.53
N GLU A 997 -1.67 22.20 -22.29
CA GLU A 997 -1.19 22.33 -23.67
C GLU A 997 -2.27 22.86 -24.63
N ALA A 998 -3.55 22.60 -24.35
CA ALA A 998 -4.69 23.18 -25.06
C ALA A 998 -4.94 24.67 -24.70
N GLY A 999 -4.16 25.22 -23.76
CA GLY A 999 -4.28 26.59 -23.27
C GLY A 999 -5.32 26.78 -22.15
N ASP A 1000 -5.93 25.70 -21.64
CA ASP A 1000 -6.88 25.75 -20.52
C ASP A 1000 -6.15 25.66 -19.17
N LEU A 1001 -5.22 26.59 -18.94
CA LEU A 1001 -4.43 26.69 -17.71
C LEU A 1001 -5.32 26.91 -16.48
N ALA A 1002 -6.50 27.53 -16.65
CA ALA A 1002 -7.46 27.79 -15.58
C ALA A 1002 -8.06 26.52 -14.99
N ARG A 1003 -8.23 25.45 -15.79
CA ARG A 1003 -8.64 24.12 -15.29
C ARG A 1003 -7.45 23.24 -14.94
N ALA A 1004 -6.36 23.32 -15.71
CA ALA A 1004 -5.21 22.44 -15.52
C ALA A 1004 -4.47 22.67 -14.19
N ILE A 1005 -4.26 23.93 -13.79
CA ILE A 1005 -3.51 24.25 -12.56
C ILE A 1005 -4.23 23.73 -11.30
N PRO A 1006 -5.53 24.04 -11.06
CA PRO A 1006 -6.25 23.48 -9.92
C PRO A 1006 -6.32 21.95 -9.94
N ALA A 1007 -6.49 21.35 -11.12
CA ALA A 1007 -6.48 19.89 -11.25
C ALA A 1007 -5.13 19.29 -10.84
N LEU A 1008 -4.01 19.87 -11.29
CA LEU A 1008 -2.66 19.42 -10.93
C LEU A 1008 -2.34 19.62 -9.45
N GLU A 1009 -2.82 20.70 -8.83
CA GLU A 1009 -2.72 20.91 -7.37
C GLU A 1009 -3.46 19.81 -6.59
N GLN A 1010 -4.68 19.49 -7.02
CA GLN A 1010 -5.46 18.41 -6.41
C GLN A 1010 -4.78 17.05 -6.62
N ILE A 1011 -4.32 16.75 -7.84
CA ILE A 1011 -3.64 15.48 -8.16
C ILE A 1011 -2.34 15.36 -7.34
N GLN A 1012 -1.56 16.43 -7.19
CA GLN A 1012 -0.37 16.41 -6.35
C GLN A 1012 -0.72 16.10 -4.89
N SER A 1013 -1.78 16.72 -4.35
CA SER A 1013 -2.26 16.46 -2.99
C SER A 1013 -2.74 15.02 -2.82
N ASP A 1014 -3.55 14.52 -3.77
CA ASP A 1014 -4.10 13.17 -3.76
C ASP A 1014 -2.97 12.13 -3.87
N ALA A 1015 -2.02 12.33 -4.79
CA ALA A 1015 -0.86 11.47 -4.97
C ALA A 1015 0.08 11.51 -3.75
N ALA A 1016 0.30 12.68 -3.14
CA ALA A 1016 1.07 12.78 -1.90
C ALA A 1016 0.41 12.03 -0.74
N ARG A 1017 -0.92 12.07 -0.64
CA ARG A 1017 -1.71 11.34 0.37
C ARG A 1017 -1.70 9.83 0.13
N ALA A 1018 -1.86 9.40 -1.13
CA ALA A 1018 -2.02 8.00 -1.50
C ALA A 1018 -0.68 7.25 -1.62
N LEU A 1019 0.34 7.89 -2.21
CA LEU A 1019 1.61 7.27 -2.60
C LEU A 1019 2.83 7.85 -1.87
N GLY A 1020 2.68 9.01 -1.22
CA GLY A 1020 3.76 9.75 -0.56
C GLY A 1020 4.34 10.87 -1.44
N GLU A 1021 4.93 11.90 -0.80
CA GLU A 1021 5.45 13.10 -1.47
C GLU A 1021 6.61 12.85 -2.43
N HIS A 1022 7.39 11.79 -2.20
CA HIS A 1022 8.57 11.44 -2.98
C HIS A 1022 8.32 10.33 -4.01
N TYR A 1023 7.08 9.84 -4.11
CA TYR A 1023 6.74 8.84 -5.11
C TYR A 1023 6.90 9.40 -6.53
N PRO A 1024 7.42 8.63 -7.51
CA PRO A 1024 7.67 9.11 -8.86
C PRO A 1024 6.46 9.80 -9.53
N THR A 1025 5.25 9.26 -9.33
CA THR A 1025 4.00 9.87 -9.84
C THR A 1025 3.71 11.21 -9.18
N THR A 1026 3.91 11.35 -7.86
CA THR A 1026 3.73 12.62 -7.14
C THR A 1026 4.72 13.67 -7.61
N LEU A 1027 5.99 13.30 -7.81
CA LEU A 1027 7.01 14.21 -8.34
C LEU A 1027 6.74 14.59 -9.79
N THR A 1028 6.10 13.71 -10.56
CA THR A 1028 5.68 14.00 -11.94
C THR A 1028 4.51 14.98 -11.97
N ALA A 1029 3.50 14.80 -11.12
CA ALA A 1029 2.39 15.75 -10.96
C ALA A 1029 2.89 17.13 -10.51
N ALA A 1030 3.80 17.18 -9.54
CA ALA A 1030 4.43 18.43 -9.08
C ALA A 1030 5.26 19.11 -10.18
N LEU A 1031 6.01 18.34 -10.98
CA LEU A 1031 6.72 18.89 -12.14
C LEU A 1031 5.73 19.49 -13.14
N ARG A 1032 4.65 18.77 -13.48
CA ARG A 1032 3.61 19.26 -14.41
C ARG A 1032 2.92 20.52 -13.90
N LEU A 1033 2.66 20.60 -12.58
CA LEU A 1033 2.13 21.82 -11.95
C LEU A 1033 3.10 23.00 -12.12
N GLY A 1034 4.39 22.79 -11.83
CA GLY A 1034 5.42 23.81 -12.02
C GLY A 1034 5.48 24.30 -13.46
N LEU A 1035 5.36 23.40 -14.44
CA LEU A 1035 5.34 23.74 -15.86
C LEU A 1035 4.09 24.53 -16.27
N ALA A 1036 2.90 24.12 -15.83
CA ALA A 1036 1.67 24.85 -16.10
C ALA A 1036 1.70 26.27 -15.50
N LEU A 1037 2.30 26.44 -14.32
CA LEU A 1037 2.50 27.76 -13.70
C LEU A 1037 3.50 28.62 -14.49
N LEU A 1038 4.57 28.03 -15.03
CA LEU A 1038 5.50 28.73 -15.93
C LEU A 1038 4.78 29.23 -17.19
N GLU A 1039 3.97 28.39 -17.82
CA GLU A 1039 3.20 28.76 -19.01
C GLU A 1039 2.18 29.88 -18.72
N ALA A 1040 1.60 29.89 -17.51
CA ALA A 1040 0.74 30.97 -17.03
C ALA A 1040 1.50 32.26 -16.69
N GLY A 1041 2.84 32.22 -16.64
CA GLY A 1041 3.69 33.34 -16.22
C GLY A 1041 3.72 33.57 -14.70
N ASP A 1042 3.21 32.63 -13.90
CA ASP A 1042 3.24 32.70 -12.43
C ASP A 1042 4.57 32.17 -11.89
N LEU A 1043 5.64 32.92 -12.16
CA LEU A 1043 7.01 32.56 -11.79
C LEU A 1043 7.20 32.45 -10.27
N TYR A 1044 6.43 33.23 -9.51
CA TYR A 1044 6.48 33.25 -8.05
C TYR A 1044 6.11 31.89 -7.44
N ARG A 1045 5.14 31.19 -8.04
CA ARG A 1045 4.73 29.86 -7.61
C ARG A 1045 5.52 28.75 -8.31
N ALA A 1046 5.90 28.95 -9.57
CA ALA A 1046 6.58 27.93 -10.36
C ALA A 1046 7.97 27.58 -9.83
N VAL A 1047 8.81 28.58 -9.54
CA VAL A 1047 10.20 28.37 -9.11
C VAL A 1047 10.30 27.54 -7.83
N PRO A 1048 9.59 27.88 -6.72
CA PRO A 1048 9.66 27.07 -5.50
C PRO A 1048 9.21 25.61 -5.68
N ILE A 1049 8.21 25.38 -6.53
CA ILE A 1049 7.73 24.01 -6.84
C ILE A 1049 8.81 23.24 -7.60
N LEU A 1050 9.43 23.85 -8.62
CA LEU A 1050 10.49 23.21 -9.40
C LEU A 1050 11.76 22.97 -8.58
N GLU A 1051 12.12 23.86 -7.66
CA GLU A 1051 13.20 23.66 -6.68
C GLU A 1051 12.91 22.50 -5.72
N ALA A 1052 11.66 22.35 -5.28
CA ALA A 1052 11.25 21.23 -4.46
C ALA A 1052 11.32 19.91 -5.25
N VAL A 1053 10.91 19.91 -6.53
CA VAL A 1053 11.00 18.75 -7.43
C VAL A 1053 12.46 18.37 -7.70
N ASP A 1054 13.35 19.31 -8.01
CA ASP A 1054 14.78 19.03 -8.23
C ASP A 1054 15.41 18.40 -6.98
N ARG A 1055 15.18 18.98 -5.79
CA ARG A 1055 15.69 18.44 -4.53
C ARG A 1055 15.15 17.04 -4.26
N ALA A 1056 13.85 16.82 -4.48
CA ALA A 1056 13.24 15.52 -4.27
C ALA A 1056 13.77 14.47 -5.25
N ARG A 1057 13.86 14.79 -6.55
CA ARG A 1057 14.42 13.87 -7.56
C ARG A 1057 15.90 13.59 -7.34
N THR A 1058 16.68 14.59 -6.94
CA THR A 1058 18.08 14.40 -6.54
C THR A 1058 18.21 13.40 -5.38
N ARG A 1059 17.30 13.43 -4.40
CA ARG A 1059 17.31 12.51 -3.26
C ARG A 1059 16.84 11.10 -3.61
N VAL A 1060 15.81 10.98 -4.46
CA VAL A 1060 15.17 9.72 -4.83
C VAL A 1060 15.96 8.97 -5.90
N PHE A 1061 16.35 9.67 -6.97
CA PHE A 1061 16.99 9.06 -8.13
C PHE A 1061 18.50 9.31 -8.20
N GLY A 1062 19.02 10.27 -7.42
CA GLY A 1062 20.41 10.70 -7.51
C GLY A 1062 20.60 11.92 -8.41
N GLU A 1063 21.78 12.53 -8.31
CA GLU A 1063 22.14 13.75 -9.04
C GLU A 1063 22.35 13.54 -10.54
N ASP A 1064 22.65 12.31 -10.94
CA ASP A 1064 23.04 11.91 -12.30
C ASP A 1064 21.91 11.21 -13.08
N HIS A 1065 20.70 11.15 -12.50
CA HIS A 1065 19.56 10.51 -13.13
C HIS A 1065 18.88 11.42 -14.17
N PRO A 1066 18.43 10.89 -15.34
CA PRO A 1066 17.76 11.66 -16.38
C PRO A 1066 16.59 12.52 -15.88
N ALA A 1067 15.72 11.97 -15.04
CA ALA A 1067 14.60 12.72 -14.47
C ALA A 1067 15.02 13.93 -13.61
N THR A 1068 16.20 13.87 -12.97
CA THR A 1068 16.78 14.99 -12.22
C THR A 1068 17.27 16.06 -13.19
N PHE A 1069 17.96 15.68 -14.27
CA PHE A 1069 18.37 16.61 -15.32
C PHE A 1069 17.18 17.34 -15.95
N THR A 1070 16.08 16.63 -16.25
CA THR A 1070 14.85 17.23 -16.76
C THR A 1070 14.30 18.29 -15.80
N ALA A 1071 14.24 18.00 -14.50
CA ALA A 1071 13.75 18.96 -13.50
C ALA A 1071 14.65 20.19 -13.38
N ARG A 1072 15.98 20.01 -13.36
CA ARG A 1072 16.96 21.12 -13.34
C ARG A 1072 16.87 22.00 -14.57
N ARG A 1073 16.68 21.40 -15.75
CA ARG A 1073 16.47 22.14 -16.99
C ARG A 1073 15.27 23.08 -16.87
N HIS A 1074 14.14 22.56 -16.38
CA HIS A 1074 12.93 23.35 -16.19
C HIS A 1074 13.06 24.41 -15.09
N LEU A 1075 13.73 24.10 -13.98
CA LEU A 1075 14.06 25.07 -12.94
C LEU A 1075 14.95 26.19 -13.47
N ALA A 1076 15.97 25.87 -14.26
CA ALA A 1076 16.85 26.86 -14.84
C ALA A 1076 16.11 27.79 -15.81
N VAL A 1077 15.21 27.24 -16.64
CA VAL A 1077 14.33 28.04 -17.51
C VAL A 1077 13.44 28.96 -16.68
N ALA A 1078 12.88 28.47 -15.57
CA ALA A 1078 12.08 29.28 -14.65
C ALA A 1078 12.85 30.46 -14.04
N GLN A 1079 14.09 30.21 -13.58
CA GLN A 1079 14.99 31.23 -13.03
C GLN A 1079 15.35 32.28 -14.09
N LEU A 1080 15.62 31.85 -15.33
CA LEU A 1080 15.87 32.74 -16.46
C LEU A 1080 14.66 33.62 -16.77
N ASP A 1081 13.45 33.07 -16.80
CA ASP A 1081 12.22 33.83 -17.03
C ASP A 1081 11.93 34.82 -15.88
N GLN A 1082 12.38 34.49 -14.65
CA GLN A 1082 12.30 35.38 -13.49
C GLN A 1082 13.34 36.53 -13.53
N GLY A 1083 14.33 36.44 -14.41
CA GLY A 1083 15.42 37.40 -14.53
C GLY A 1083 16.66 37.07 -13.71
N ASP A 1084 16.71 35.93 -13.02
CA ASP A 1084 17.92 35.42 -12.35
C ASP A 1084 18.78 34.64 -13.36
N HIS A 1085 19.44 35.42 -14.22
CA HIS A 1085 20.24 34.86 -15.32
C HIS A 1085 21.50 34.13 -14.84
N GLU A 1086 22.08 34.56 -13.72
CA GLU A 1086 23.31 33.97 -13.18
C GLU A 1086 23.06 32.54 -12.68
N SER A 1087 22.06 32.36 -11.81
CA SER A 1087 21.70 31.04 -11.28
C SER A 1087 21.22 30.10 -12.38
N GLY A 1088 20.36 30.59 -13.29
CA GLY A 1088 19.81 29.77 -14.36
C GLY A 1088 20.87 29.28 -15.35
N LEU A 1089 21.82 30.13 -15.76
CA LEU A 1089 22.92 29.71 -16.64
C LEU A 1089 23.88 28.73 -15.95
N ALA A 1090 24.26 29.01 -14.71
CA ALA A 1090 25.12 28.11 -13.93
C ALA A 1090 24.47 26.72 -13.75
N LEU A 1091 23.16 26.68 -13.51
CA LEU A 1091 22.42 25.43 -13.39
C LEU A 1091 22.37 24.66 -14.72
N LEU A 1092 22.17 25.33 -15.86
CA LEU A 1092 22.22 24.69 -17.19
C LEU A 1092 23.61 24.13 -17.50
N GLU A 1093 24.67 24.89 -17.26
CA GLU A 1093 26.05 24.48 -17.55
C GLU A 1093 26.47 23.28 -16.70
N THR A 1094 26.26 23.34 -15.39
CA THR A 1094 26.61 22.25 -14.47
C THR A 1094 25.80 20.97 -14.75
N THR A 1095 24.51 21.13 -15.06
CA THR A 1095 23.65 19.99 -15.42
C THR A 1095 24.07 19.39 -16.77
N LEU A 1096 24.44 20.23 -17.74
CA LEU A 1096 24.93 19.78 -19.05
C LEU A 1096 26.24 19.01 -18.94
N GLU A 1097 27.21 19.50 -18.17
CA GLU A 1097 28.49 18.80 -17.97
C GLU A 1097 28.29 17.40 -17.39
N ARG A 1098 27.38 17.26 -16.43
CA ARG A 1098 27.03 15.96 -15.83
C ARG A 1098 26.26 15.07 -16.79
N ALA A 1099 25.19 15.58 -17.39
CA ALA A 1099 24.41 14.82 -18.36
C ALA A 1099 25.26 14.37 -19.56
N HIS A 1100 26.21 15.18 -20.01
CA HIS A 1100 27.16 14.81 -21.04
C HIS A 1100 28.08 13.65 -20.62
N ARG A 1101 28.53 13.65 -19.36
CA ARG A 1101 29.41 12.59 -18.82
C ARG A 1101 28.67 11.26 -18.67
N VAL A 1102 27.40 11.31 -18.29
CA VAL A 1102 26.58 10.12 -17.96
C VAL A 1102 25.86 9.56 -19.17
N LEU A 1103 25.23 10.41 -19.98
CA LEU A 1103 24.38 10.01 -21.11
C LEU A 1103 25.07 10.22 -22.48
N GLY A 1104 26.21 10.90 -22.48
CA GLY A 1104 26.95 11.24 -23.69
C GLY A 1104 26.42 12.47 -24.44
N GLU A 1105 27.33 13.17 -25.10
CA GLU A 1105 27.19 13.41 -26.54
C GLU A 1105 25.84 13.92 -27.08
N ARG A 1106 25.17 12.93 -27.66
CA ARG A 1106 24.06 13.01 -28.61
C ARG A 1106 22.73 12.56 -28.00
N HIS A 1107 22.72 12.27 -26.70
CA HIS A 1107 21.49 11.90 -26.01
C HIS A 1107 20.51 13.10 -26.00
N PRO A 1108 19.18 12.86 -26.09
CA PRO A 1108 18.18 13.93 -26.14
C PRO A 1108 18.27 14.98 -25.02
N GLU A 1109 18.57 14.56 -23.78
CA GLU A 1109 18.69 15.48 -22.63
C GLU A 1109 19.89 16.45 -22.71
N PRO A 1110 21.15 16.02 -22.91
CA PRO A 1110 22.27 16.93 -23.17
C PRO A 1110 22.03 17.90 -24.33
N LEU A 1111 21.39 17.43 -25.42
CA LEU A 1111 21.02 18.30 -26.54
C LEU A 1111 19.95 19.33 -26.15
N SER A 1112 19.01 18.96 -25.27
CA SER A 1112 18.00 19.87 -24.74
C SER A 1112 18.58 20.91 -23.80
N LEU A 1113 19.53 20.53 -22.94
CA LEU A 1113 20.25 21.47 -22.07
C LEU A 1113 21.08 22.48 -22.89
N ARG A 1114 21.79 22.04 -23.93
CA ARG A 1114 22.52 22.94 -24.85
C ARG A 1114 21.59 23.87 -25.63
N PHE A 1115 20.44 23.36 -26.05
CA PHE A 1115 19.41 24.16 -26.70
C PHE A 1115 18.92 25.29 -25.77
N GLU A 1116 18.57 24.97 -24.53
CA GLU A 1116 18.12 25.98 -23.56
C GLU A 1116 19.23 27.00 -23.25
N LEU A 1117 20.50 26.55 -23.16
CA LEU A 1117 21.64 27.44 -22.99
C LEU A 1117 21.79 28.43 -24.16
N GLY A 1118 21.62 27.97 -25.41
CA GLY A 1118 21.63 28.84 -26.59
C GLY A 1118 20.46 29.83 -26.62
N VAL A 1119 19.27 29.40 -26.20
CA VAL A 1119 18.10 30.29 -26.08
C VAL A 1119 18.33 31.33 -24.97
N ALA A 1120 18.92 30.95 -23.84
CA ALA A 1120 19.26 31.83 -22.74
C ALA A 1120 20.28 32.89 -23.16
N GLN A 1121 21.37 32.50 -23.83
CA GLN A 1121 22.38 33.41 -24.39
C GLN A 1121 21.75 34.49 -25.31
N ARG A 1122 20.81 34.09 -26.17
CA ARG A 1122 20.09 35.04 -27.03
C ARG A 1122 19.27 36.05 -26.21
N ARG A 1123 18.61 35.59 -25.14
CA ARG A 1123 17.77 36.45 -24.27
C ARG A 1123 18.58 37.47 -23.48
N ILE A 1124 19.80 37.11 -23.08
CA ILE A 1124 20.70 38.00 -22.32
C ILE A 1124 21.52 38.96 -23.20
N GLY A 1125 21.34 38.91 -24.53
CA GLY A 1125 21.99 39.85 -25.46
C GLY A 1125 23.28 39.34 -26.11
N GLU A 1126 23.51 38.02 -26.15
CA GLU A 1126 24.66 37.39 -26.82
C GLU A 1126 24.23 36.63 -28.09
N PRO A 1127 23.71 37.31 -29.14
CA PRO A 1127 23.04 36.66 -30.25
C PRO A 1127 23.99 35.88 -31.18
N HIS A 1128 25.26 36.27 -31.27
CA HIS A 1128 26.26 35.56 -32.09
C HIS A 1128 26.66 34.22 -31.46
N GLY A 1129 26.99 34.20 -30.16
CA GLY A 1129 27.30 32.97 -29.43
C GLY A 1129 26.10 32.02 -29.40
N ALA A 1130 24.88 32.57 -29.21
CA ALA A 1130 23.65 31.80 -29.31
C ALA A 1130 23.45 31.16 -30.69
N ALA A 1131 23.72 31.88 -31.78
CA ALA A 1131 23.61 31.33 -33.13
C ALA A 1131 24.61 30.18 -33.37
N GLU A 1132 25.87 30.33 -32.94
CA GLU A 1132 26.88 29.27 -33.06
C GLU A 1132 26.54 28.02 -32.24
N LEU A 1133 26.00 28.19 -31.03
CA LEU A 1133 25.59 27.08 -30.19
C LEU A 1133 24.35 26.37 -30.75
N LEU A 1134 23.34 27.14 -31.18
CA LEU A 1134 22.11 26.59 -31.77
C LEU A 1134 22.36 25.91 -33.13
N ASP A 1135 23.33 26.37 -33.92
CA ASP A 1135 23.73 25.73 -35.18
C ASP A 1135 24.39 24.35 -34.93
N ARG A 1136 25.27 24.26 -33.90
CA ARG A 1136 25.82 22.98 -33.45
C ARG A 1136 24.73 22.02 -32.98
N VAL A 1137 23.83 22.48 -32.12
CA VAL A 1137 22.69 21.68 -31.63
C VAL A 1137 21.80 21.23 -32.78
N LEU A 1138 21.59 22.07 -33.80
CA LEU A 1138 20.82 21.72 -34.99
C LEU A 1138 21.50 20.58 -35.78
N GLY A 1139 22.83 20.65 -35.94
CA GLY A 1139 23.60 19.58 -36.57
C GLY A 1139 23.51 18.25 -35.82
N ASP A 1140 23.70 18.29 -34.50
CA ASP A 1140 23.64 17.08 -33.66
C ASP A 1140 22.21 16.48 -33.60
N ARG A 1141 21.18 17.32 -33.44
CA ARG A 1141 19.77 16.88 -33.47
C ARG A 1141 19.37 16.35 -34.85
N TRP A 1142 19.89 16.91 -35.94
CA TRP A 1142 19.65 16.34 -37.27
C TRP A 1142 20.23 14.93 -37.37
N VAL A 1143 21.46 14.69 -36.91
CA VAL A 1143 22.06 13.36 -36.93
C VAL A 1143 21.32 12.38 -36.00
N ALA A 1144 20.91 12.83 -34.81
CA ALA A 1144 20.29 11.96 -33.80
C ALA A 1144 18.80 11.69 -34.04
N LEU A 1145 18.02 12.72 -34.38
CA LEU A 1145 16.55 12.71 -34.44
C LEU A 1145 16.00 12.88 -35.87
N GLY A 1146 16.82 13.39 -36.80
CA GLY A 1146 16.40 13.68 -38.18
C GLY A 1146 15.96 15.13 -38.43
N GLU A 1147 15.78 15.49 -39.71
CA GLU A 1147 15.46 16.86 -40.15
C GLU A 1147 14.05 17.31 -39.76
N HIS A 1148 13.11 16.37 -39.67
CA HIS A 1148 11.69 16.65 -39.49
C HIS A 1148 11.24 16.62 -38.02
N HIS A 1149 12.11 16.22 -37.10
CA HIS A 1149 11.77 16.10 -35.69
C HIS A 1149 11.33 17.46 -35.10
N PRO A 1150 10.27 17.52 -34.27
CA PRO A 1150 9.80 18.77 -33.66
C PRO A 1150 10.91 19.58 -32.97
N ASP A 1151 11.80 18.93 -32.22
CA ASP A 1151 12.95 19.60 -31.60
C ASP A 1151 14.00 20.12 -32.59
N THR A 1152 14.24 19.42 -33.70
CA THR A 1152 15.13 19.91 -34.77
C THR A 1152 14.53 21.17 -35.40
N LEU A 1153 13.23 21.15 -35.69
CA LEU A 1153 12.50 22.30 -36.23
C LEU A 1153 12.44 23.47 -35.23
N ARG A 1154 12.24 23.19 -33.94
CA ARG A 1154 12.28 24.19 -32.86
C ARG A 1154 13.66 24.83 -32.73
N THR A 1155 14.72 24.04 -32.81
CA THR A 1155 16.11 24.53 -32.83
C THR A 1155 16.35 25.43 -34.03
N ARG A 1156 15.91 25.00 -35.21
CA ARG A 1156 16.00 25.77 -36.45
C ARG A 1156 15.26 27.11 -36.36
N HIS A 1157 14.08 27.12 -35.74
CA HIS A 1157 13.34 28.35 -35.50
C HIS A 1157 14.05 29.29 -34.52
N GLN A 1158 14.57 28.79 -33.39
CA GLN A 1158 15.34 29.62 -32.46
C GLN A 1158 16.64 30.13 -33.07
N LEU A 1159 17.29 29.35 -33.95
CA LEU A 1159 18.45 29.79 -34.72
C LEU A 1159 18.10 30.96 -35.65
N ALA A 1160 16.95 30.91 -36.33
CA ALA A 1160 16.46 32.06 -37.10
C ALA A 1160 16.28 33.30 -36.21
N LYS A 1161 15.72 33.13 -35.00
CA LYS A 1161 15.59 34.22 -34.02
C LYS A 1161 16.92 34.76 -33.51
N ALA A 1162 17.94 33.91 -33.39
CA ALA A 1162 19.29 34.33 -33.04
C ALA A 1162 19.90 35.19 -34.15
N TYR A 1163 19.74 34.80 -35.42
CA TYR A 1163 20.19 35.61 -36.55
C TYR A 1163 19.45 36.94 -36.70
N TRP A 1164 18.14 37.00 -36.42
CA TRP A 1164 17.43 38.29 -36.35
C TRP A 1164 18.01 39.19 -35.26
N ALA A 1165 18.29 38.65 -34.07
CA ALA A 1165 18.91 39.40 -32.98
C ALA A 1165 20.37 39.79 -33.26
N ALA A 1166 21.07 39.05 -34.12
CA ALA A 1166 22.42 39.32 -34.59
C ALA A 1166 22.48 40.29 -35.79
N ASP A 1167 21.36 40.89 -36.19
CA ASP A 1167 21.24 41.80 -37.34
C ASP A 1167 21.56 41.15 -38.71
N ASP A 1168 21.26 39.85 -38.87
CA ASP A 1168 21.31 39.12 -40.15
C ASP A 1168 19.91 38.63 -40.58
N PRO A 1169 19.04 39.55 -41.06
CA PRO A 1169 17.65 39.23 -41.40
C PRO A 1169 17.52 38.30 -42.62
N TYR A 1170 18.50 38.28 -43.52
CA TYR A 1170 18.46 37.45 -44.73
C TYR A 1170 18.64 35.97 -44.39
N ARG A 1171 19.64 35.64 -43.57
CA ARG A 1171 19.81 34.25 -43.09
C ARG A 1171 18.65 33.83 -42.22
N ALA A 1172 18.19 34.70 -41.33
CA ALA A 1172 17.05 34.44 -40.47
C ALA A 1172 15.78 34.11 -41.28
N ALA A 1173 15.42 34.94 -42.26
CA ALA A 1173 14.27 34.70 -43.13
C ALA A 1173 14.40 33.41 -43.95
N ALA A 1174 15.58 33.12 -44.51
CA ALA A 1174 15.81 31.88 -45.26
C ALA A 1174 15.63 30.63 -44.39
N ILE A 1175 16.13 30.66 -43.16
CA ILE A 1175 15.99 29.56 -42.20
C ILE A 1175 14.52 29.42 -41.78
N ALA A 1176 13.85 30.53 -41.44
CA ALA A 1176 12.46 30.53 -40.99
C ALA A 1176 11.49 30.07 -42.09
N LEU A 1177 11.65 30.52 -43.34
CA LEU A 1177 10.82 30.06 -44.48
C LEU A 1177 10.96 28.55 -44.73
N ARG A 1178 12.20 28.03 -44.68
CA ARG A 1178 12.41 26.57 -44.79
C ARG A 1178 11.82 25.82 -43.60
N THR A 1179 11.90 26.39 -42.39
CA THR A 1179 11.29 25.79 -41.19
C THR A 1179 9.77 25.75 -41.33
N LEU A 1180 9.14 26.81 -41.82
CA LEU A 1180 7.70 26.87 -42.05
C LEU A 1180 7.26 25.82 -43.06
N ALA A 1181 7.95 25.71 -44.20
CA ALA A 1181 7.65 24.69 -45.20
C ALA A 1181 7.73 23.25 -44.65
N LEU A 1182 8.74 22.98 -43.80
CA LEU A 1182 8.87 21.68 -43.14
C LEU A 1182 7.77 21.45 -42.09
N CYS A 1183 7.43 22.48 -41.29
CA CYS A 1183 6.34 22.40 -40.32
C CYS A 1183 4.99 22.16 -41.00
N GLU A 1184 4.67 22.87 -42.08
CA GLU A 1184 3.41 22.69 -42.82
C GLU A 1184 3.30 21.33 -43.52
N THR A 1185 4.43 20.69 -43.83
CA THR A 1185 4.47 19.37 -44.46
C THR A 1185 4.38 18.22 -43.45
N HIS A 1186 5.00 18.37 -42.27
CA HIS A 1186 5.21 17.27 -41.32
C HIS A 1186 4.50 17.44 -39.97
N LEU A 1187 4.07 18.66 -39.63
CA LEU A 1187 3.27 18.96 -38.44
C LEU A 1187 1.88 19.42 -38.87
N SER A 1188 0.91 19.35 -37.97
CA SER A 1188 -0.42 19.95 -38.20
C SER A 1188 -0.28 21.46 -38.48
N PRO A 1189 -1.12 22.06 -39.36
CA PRO A 1189 -1.21 23.51 -39.50
C PRO A 1189 -1.48 24.24 -38.18
N ASP A 1190 -2.17 23.57 -37.26
CA ASP A 1190 -2.55 24.06 -35.93
C ASP A 1190 -1.48 23.75 -34.86
N HIS A 1191 -0.41 23.04 -35.22
CA HIS A 1191 0.67 22.72 -34.29
C HIS A 1191 1.32 24.03 -33.77
N PRO A 1192 1.55 24.17 -32.45
CA PRO A 1192 2.05 25.42 -31.85
C PRO A 1192 3.32 25.97 -32.50
N LEU A 1193 4.24 25.08 -32.89
CA LEU A 1193 5.47 25.46 -33.59
C LEU A 1193 5.19 26.07 -34.99
N THR A 1194 4.26 25.51 -35.77
CA THR A 1194 3.89 26.02 -37.09
C THR A 1194 3.34 27.44 -36.98
N VAL A 1195 2.45 27.66 -36.00
CA VAL A 1195 1.87 28.98 -35.69
C VAL A 1195 2.95 29.96 -35.25
N ALA A 1196 3.88 29.55 -34.37
CA ALA A 1196 4.95 30.41 -33.87
C ALA A 1196 5.95 30.82 -34.97
N VAL A 1197 6.31 29.90 -35.87
CA VAL A 1197 7.19 30.19 -37.02
C VAL A 1197 6.51 31.18 -37.96
N ARG A 1198 5.23 30.96 -38.28
CA ARG A 1198 4.44 31.87 -39.14
C ARG A 1198 4.34 33.27 -38.54
N ALA A 1199 3.96 33.36 -37.27
CA ALA A 1199 3.85 34.64 -36.54
C ALA A 1199 5.19 35.39 -36.44
N SER A 1200 6.32 34.68 -36.50
CA SER A 1200 7.65 35.31 -36.51
C SER A 1200 8.10 35.78 -37.89
N LEU A 1201 7.54 35.22 -38.97
CA LEU A 1201 7.75 35.69 -40.35
C LEU A 1201 6.86 36.89 -40.69
N ASP A 1202 5.70 37.00 -40.04
CA ASP A 1202 4.74 38.09 -40.21
C ASP A 1202 5.18 39.40 -39.51
N ARG A 1203 6.05 39.30 -38.50
CA ARG A 1203 6.68 40.44 -37.79
C ARG A 1203 7.96 40.87 -38.49
#